data_AF-A0A1Q5UQM2-F1
#
_entry.id   AF-A0A1Q5UQM2-F1
#
_cell.length_a   1.000
_cell.length_b   1.000
_cell.length_c   1.000
_cell.angle_alpha   90.00
_cell.angle_beta   90.00
_cell.angle_gamma   90.00
#
_symmetry.space_group_name_H-M   'P 1'
#
loop_
_entity.id
_entity.type
_entity.pdbx_description
1 polymer ?
#
loop_
_entity_poly.entity_id
_entity_poly.type
_entity_poly.pdbx_seq_one_letter_code
_entity_poly.pdbx_strand_id
1 'polypeptide(L)'
;SMESLHFGDGNSGAQVGINNGVINLSAGGFPKAFDDRAGLIDLQRHALLDRPETRPEPFSTVPFPHDPDFVSRDRILNQIHEKSSVPGSKTVLVGLGGVGLGITGRRVQSTDTWVFWVHASTAARCEESLRDLVNRAQIPGRQDHKANIFQLFGNWLQDGNIGEWILVLDNVDDDELLRKPLATRTEAQAIAPNHASTQPLLRYLLKSSNGSVIITSRNKGIALEIAGLKNLIDVQPMDMTEALDLIQNKLDPGPDRADLVELVEELEFMPLAIVQAASYITVRSPRCSVSQYLEKLRQSDRRAAKLLNHEGNHMHRDWEAKNSILLTWQISFDHIRRRRQSAADLLSLMSFFDWQGIPEDLLRVQGIEKTHKSLGASGRIANSFVEEDTESSSECDLEDDFESDIATLRDYSFIAISENNMVFTMHRLVQLMVRTWLKSHGQDKEWKKRFINNLYAEFPTGEYANWEKCQSLFPHVKSAVSHRPESQDSLRKWATLLYNGAWYARESGNFAELRDMASKSQKQRALLLGSEDEQTLRSTTMLAHAHRLEGRWKEAEQLEVQVMETRKTKLGVDHPSTLTSMANLGSTYRDQGRWEEAEPLDVQVMEMSKTKLGVDHPSTLTSMANLGSTYRDQGRWEEAEPLDVQVMEMSKTKLGVDHPNTLTRMANLASTFWNQGRWEEAEQLDMQVMQTIKTKLGVDHPNTLTSMANLGLTYRNQGRWEEAEKLLVQVMETSKTKLGVDHPSTLTSMANLASTFWNQGRWKEAEKLFVQVLETSKTKLGVDHPNTLTSMANLASTYRHQGRWEEAEQLDVQVMETSKTKLGVDHPDTLTSMANLASTFWNQGRWEEAEQLFVQVIETSKTKLGVDHPDTLTSMANLASTHLNQGRWEEAEQLFVQVIETSKTKLGADHPSTLTSMANLGSTYRDQGRWEEAEPLDVQVMETSKTKLGADHPDTLTSMANLAHTLRSSGRDSAALQLMAECVRLRDRKLGPDHPHTISSKSILSEWGEKGHSPTSQVTKAPTETKEDHQTLASSTETSERVIKPRGHRRLIIFSRLFGRN
;
A
#
# COMPACT_ATOMS: atom_id res chain seq x y z
N SER A 1 -1.41 -17.54 -14.12
CA SER A 1 -2.70 -16.89 -13.87
C SER A 1 -3.61 -17.95 -13.27
N MET A 2 -4.17 -17.70 -12.07
CA MET A 2 -5.14 -18.54 -11.34
C MET A 2 -5.95 -17.61 -10.41
N GLU A 3 -6.51 -16.53 -10.97
CA GLU A 3 -7.21 -15.48 -10.20
C GLU A 3 -8.52 -15.07 -10.88
N SER A 4 -9.37 -16.06 -11.21
CA SER A 4 -10.72 -15.87 -11.72
C SER A 4 -11.73 -16.74 -10.95
N LEU A 5 -11.92 -16.42 -9.67
CA LEU A 5 -13.11 -16.89 -8.95
C LEU A 5 -14.34 -16.14 -9.47
N HIS A 6 -15.04 -16.76 -10.42
CA HIS A 6 -16.33 -16.31 -10.92
C HIS A 6 -17.46 -17.05 -10.21
N PHE A 7 -18.30 -16.32 -9.46
CA PHE A 7 -19.57 -16.84 -8.95
C PHE A 7 -20.66 -16.80 -10.02
N GLY A 8 -20.62 -17.78 -10.91
CA GLY A 8 -21.49 -17.90 -12.10
C GLY A 8 -22.59 -18.96 -12.03
N ASP A 9 -23.16 -19.25 -10.85
CA ASP A 9 -24.43 -19.99 -10.71
C ASP A 9 -25.14 -19.58 -9.41
N GLY A 10 -26.45 -19.28 -9.47
CA GLY A 10 -27.16 -18.73 -8.30
C GLY A 10 -28.58 -18.23 -8.53
N ASN A 11 -29.53 -19.16 -8.72
CA ASN A 11 -30.98 -18.88 -8.76
C ASN A 11 -31.65 -19.12 -7.39
N SER A 12 -32.07 -18.06 -6.70
CA SER A 12 -33.10 -18.02 -5.62
C SER A 12 -33.05 -16.67 -4.90
N GLY A 13 -34.20 -16.11 -4.49
CA GLY A 13 -34.22 -14.75 -3.92
C GLY A 13 -35.44 -14.33 -3.08
N ALA A 14 -35.45 -13.03 -2.72
CA ALA A 14 -36.41 -12.29 -1.89
C ALA A 14 -36.43 -12.64 -0.38
N GLN A 15 -36.63 -11.71 0.57
CA GLN A 15 -37.26 -10.39 0.51
C GLN A 15 -36.70 -9.41 1.60
N VAL A 16 -36.97 -8.10 1.48
CA VAL A 16 -36.31 -7.01 2.25
C VAL A 16 -37.29 -6.18 3.12
N GLY A 17 -36.79 -5.50 4.16
CA GLY A 17 -37.51 -4.46 4.91
C GLY A 17 -36.61 -3.31 5.41
N ILE A 18 -37.06 -2.06 5.26
CA ILE A 18 -36.32 -0.81 5.57
C ILE A 18 -37.23 0.13 6.40
N ASN A 19 -36.65 1.00 7.25
CA ASN A 19 -37.36 2.16 7.79
C ASN A 19 -36.44 3.38 8.02
N ASN A 20 -36.98 4.61 7.95
CA ASN A 20 -36.25 5.88 7.90
C ASN A 20 -36.73 6.89 8.98
N GLY A 21 -35.88 7.86 9.38
CA GLY A 21 -36.28 9.01 10.22
C GLY A 21 -35.13 9.96 10.58
N VAL A 22 -35.33 11.29 10.51
CA VAL A 22 -34.27 12.33 10.60
C VAL A 22 -34.81 13.68 11.19
N ILE A 23 -33.91 14.65 11.42
CA ILE A 23 -33.99 16.15 11.49
C ILE A 23 -34.49 16.94 12.76
N ASN A 24 -33.60 17.79 13.33
CA ASN A 24 -33.48 19.29 13.16
C ASN A 24 -33.34 20.25 14.40
N LEU A 25 -32.50 21.30 14.22
CA LEU A 25 -32.53 22.70 14.78
C LEU A 25 -32.41 22.94 16.32
N SER A 26 -32.01 24.09 16.91
CA SER A 26 -31.58 25.49 16.54
C SER A 26 -30.96 26.16 17.82
N ALA A 27 -30.53 27.43 17.98
CA ALA A 27 -29.76 28.47 17.25
C ALA A 27 -29.79 29.81 18.09
N GLY A 28 -28.67 30.58 18.20
CA GLY A 28 -28.66 32.06 18.41
C GLY A 28 -28.31 32.69 19.79
N GLY A 29 -27.53 33.81 19.79
CA GLY A 29 -27.37 34.76 20.94
C GLY A 29 -26.05 35.59 21.01
N PHE A 30 -26.11 36.94 21.11
CA PHE A 30 -25.01 37.96 21.23
C PHE A 30 -25.65 39.39 21.39
N PRO A 31 -24.98 40.58 21.52
CA PRO A 31 -23.58 41.01 21.89
C PRO A 31 -23.46 42.34 22.76
N LYS A 32 -22.24 42.96 22.83
CA LYS A 32 -21.86 44.40 23.11
C LYS A 32 -21.70 44.93 24.57
N ALA A 33 -20.94 46.02 24.90
CA ALA A 33 -19.78 46.76 24.29
C ALA A 33 -19.29 47.97 25.18
N PHE A 34 -18.20 48.70 24.77
CA PHE A 34 -17.72 50.06 25.20
C PHE A 34 -17.04 50.18 26.60
N ASP A 35 -16.23 51.18 27.03
CA ASP A 35 -15.49 52.40 26.50
C ASP A 35 -14.53 52.92 27.64
N ASP A 36 -13.62 53.94 27.60
CA ASP A 36 -12.79 54.71 26.60
C ASP A 36 -11.81 55.68 27.38
N ARG A 37 -10.79 56.28 26.72
CA ARG A 37 -10.00 57.54 27.04
C ARG A 37 -8.86 57.63 28.07
N ALA A 38 -7.63 57.66 27.52
CA ALA A 38 -6.70 58.80 27.36
C ALA A 38 -6.62 60.02 28.35
N GLY A 39 -5.40 60.53 28.56
CA GLY A 39 -5.08 61.88 29.05
C GLY A 39 -3.57 62.27 28.90
N LEU A 40 -3.26 63.52 28.55
CA LEU A 40 -1.90 64.11 28.42
C LEU A 40 -1.76 65.36 29.31
N ILE A 41 -0.51 65.80 29.62
CA ILE A 41 -0.02 67.21 29.48
C ILE A 41 1.50 67.35 29.81
N ASP A 42 2.27 67.63 28.74
CA ASP A 42 3.33 68.63 28.47
C ASP A 42 4.34 69.25 29.49
N LEU A 43 5.55 69.55 28.95
CA LEU A 43 6.57 70.62 29.25
C LEU A 43 7.09 70.85 30.71
N GLN A 44 8.36 71.22 31.00
CA GLN A 44 9.49 71.78 30.21
C GLN A 44 10.88 71.52 30.86
N ARG A 45 11.98 71.88 30.15
CA ARG A 45 13.41 71.70 30.54
C ARG A 45 13.88 72.51 31.77
N HIS A 46 14.74 71.88 32.59
CA HIS A 46 16.04 72.45 33.00
C HIS A 46 17.09 71.33 33.14
N ALA A 47 18.38 71.69 33.11
CA ALA A 47 19.50 70.77 33.29
C ALA A 47 20.57 71.42 34.17
N LEU A 48 21.21 70.67 35.07
CA LEU A 48 22.51 70.98 35.70
C LEU A 48 22.99 69.82 36.60
N LEU A 49 24.30 69.54 36.50
CA LEU A 49 25.19 68.86 37.48
C LEU A 49 25.02 67.35 37.76
N ASP A 50 26.15 66.66 37.71
CA ASP A 50 26.31 65.25 38.08
C ASP A 50 26.03 65.00 39.57
N ARG A 51 25.43 63.84 39.84
CA ARG A 51 25.36 63.20 41.16
C ARG A 51 26.15 61.89 41.13
N PRO A 52 26.59 61.35 42.29
CA PRO A 52 27.08 59.98 42.34
C PRO A 52 26.03 59.03 41.76
N GLU A 53 26.44 58.14 40.86
CA GLU A 53 25.53 57.21 40.18
C GLU A 53 24.81 56.34 41.23
N THR A 54 23.50 56.49 41.36
CA THR A 54 22.65 55.59 42.16
C THR A 54 22.75 54.20 41.58
N ARG A 55 23.01 53.18 42.42
CA ARG A 55 23.06 51.77 41.97
C ARG A 55 21.80 51.46 41.15
N PRO A 56 21.92 50.91 39.93
CA PRO A 56 20.76 50.52 39.15
C PRO A 56 19.96 49.44 39.90
N GLU A 57 18.63 49.54 39.80
CA GLU A 57 17.70 48.47 40.19
C GLU A 57 17.86 47.26 39.24
N PRO A 58 17.42 46.05 39.63
CA PRO A 58 17.51 44.88 38.75
C PRO A 58 16.84 45.14 37.40
N PHE A 59 17.60 44.95 36.32
CA PHE A 59 17.08 45.10 34.96
C PHE A 59 17.33 43.86 34.10
N SER A 60 16.47 43.70 33.09
CA SER A 60 16.60 42.66 32.06
C SER A 60 17.27 43.24 30.83
N THR A 61 18.27 42.54 30.28
CA THR A 61 18.90 42.91 28.99
C THR A 61 18.44 42.07 27.81
N VAL A 62 17.35 41.29 27.96
CA VAL A 62 16.72 40.55 26.86
C VAL A 62 16.33 41.52 25.73
N PRO A 63 16.98 41.47 24.55
CA PRO A 63 16.93 42.56 23.57
C PRO A 63 15.69 42.50 22.65
N PHE A 64 14.58 41.92 23.13
CA PHE A 64 13.43 41.57 22.29
C PHE A 64 12.09 41.87 22.99
N PRO A 65 11.09 42.45 22.30
CA PRO A 65 9.72 42.57 22.82
C PRO A 65 9.02 41.21 22.85
N HIS A 66 7.87 41.15 23.54
CA HIS A 66 6.98 39.98 23.49
C HIS A 66 6.41 39.79 22.07
N ASP A 67 6.47 38.57 21.55
CA ASP A 67 5.73 38.15 20.35
C ASP A 67 4.29 37.79 20.78
N PRO A 68 3.25 38.48 20.29
CA PRO A 68 1.87 38.24 20.71
C PRO A 68 1.34 36.87 20.26
N ASP A 69 1.94 36.30 19.21
CA ASP A 69 1.46 35.09 18.53
C ASP A 69 2.15 33.82 19.09
N PHE A 70 2.95 33.96 20.15
CA PHE A 70 3.79 32.90 20.71
C PHE A 70 2.98 31.81 21.43
N VAL A 71 3.08 30.58 20.93
CA VAL A 71 2.51 29.38 21.55
C VAL A 71 3.36 28.91 22.73
N SER A 72 2.72 28.67 23.87
CA SER A 72 3.40 28.31 25.12
C SER A 72 3.72 26.81 25.20
N ARG A 73 5.01 26.49 25.36
CA ARG A 73 5.50 25.11 25.49
C ARG A 73 5.65 24.72 26.96
N ASP A 74 4.54 24.67 27.69
CA ASP A 74 4.51 24.68 29.16
C ASP A 74 5.32 23.53 29.80
N ARG A 75 5.33 22.34 29.19
CA ARG A 75 6.15 21.20 29.65
C ARG A 75 7.66 21.52 29.68
N ILE A 76 8.15 22.35 28.76
CA ILE A 76 9.55 22.76 28.66
C ILE A 76 9.81 23.94 29.60
N LEU A 77 8.90 24.93 29.64
CA LEU A 77 9.00 26.08 30.54
C LEU A 77 9.01 25.66 32.01
N ASN A 78 8.18 24.68 32.40
CA ASN A 78 8.17 24.14 33.76
C ASN A 78 9.48 23.42 34.13
N GLN A 79 10.09 22.67 33.20
CA GLN A 79 11.41 22.05 33.43
C GLN A 79 12.54 23.09 33.51
N ILE A 80 12.47 24.17 32.73
CA ILE A 80 13.40 25.29 32.86
C ILE A 80 13.25 25.91 34.25
N HIS A 81 12.03 26.20 34.69
CA HIS A 81 11.76 26.78 36.00
C HIS A 81 12.29 25.88 37.12
N GLU A 82 11.86 24.61 37.18
CA GLU A 82 12.29 23.62 38.16
C GLU A 82 13.82 23.52 38.31
N LYS A 83 14.56 23.47 37.18
CA LYS A 83 16.03 23.38 37.21
C LYS A 83 16.70 24.73 37.50
N SER A 84 16.12 25.85 37.08
CA SER A 84 16.67 27.21 37.30
C SER A 84 16.42 27.79 38.70
N SER A 85 15.41 27.29 39.43
CA SER A 85 15.10 27.67 40.82
C SER A 85 16.10 27.15 41.87
N VAL A 86 17.07 26.32 41.47
CA VAL A 86 18.14 25.86 42.37
C VAL A 86 19.34 26.83 42.29
N PRO A 87 19.77 27.48 43.38
CA PRO A 87 20.91 28.41 43.35
C PRO A 87 22.21 27.73 42.88
N GLY A 88 22.96 28.38 41.99
CA GLY A 88 24.16 27.83 41.36
C GLY A 88 23.90 26.81 40.23
N SER A 89 22.65 26.60 39.83
CA SER A 89 22.32 25.65 38.75
C SER A 89 22.76 26.12 37.37
N LYS A 90 22.91 25.15 36.46
CA LYS A 90 23.38 25.32 35.09
C LYS A 90 22.49 24.49 34.17
N THR A 91 21.45 25.10 33.62
CA THR A 91 20.47 24.42 32.76
C THR A 91 20.85 24.63 31.30
N VAL A 92 20.95 23.56 30.51
CA VAL A 92 21.32 23.66 29.09
C VAL A 92 20.21 23.15 28.19
N LEU A 93 19.67 24.06 27.39
CA LEU A 93 18.68 23.82 26.35
C LEU A 93 19.42 23.42 25.07
N VAL A 94 19.30 22.13 24.70
CA VAL A 94 19.88 21.59 23.46
C VAL A 94 18.77 21.23 22.49
N GLY A 95 18.98 21.50 21.21
CA GLY A 95 18.11 21.01 20.15
C GLY A 95 18.57 21.48 18.77
N LEU A 96 17.92 20.95 17.74
CA LEU A 96 18.23 21.31 16.36
C LEU A 96 17.99 22.81 16.10
N GLY A 97 18.86 23.46 15.33
CA GLY A 97 18.73 24.88 15.02
C GLY A 97 17.33 25.23 14.46
N GLY A 98 16.58 26.08 15.15
CA GLY A 98 15.22 26.47 14.76
C GLY A 98 14.07 25.93 15.63
N VAL A 99 14.31 24.99 16.57
CA VAL A 99 13.28 24.49 17.52
C VAL A 99 12.79 25.53 18.56
N GLY A 100 13.36 26.73 18.56
CA GLY A 100 12.93 27.83 19.44
C GLY A 100 13.72 28.03 20.73
N LEU A 101 14.91 27.42 20.88
CA LEU A 101 15.80 27.54 22.07
C LEU A 101 15.94 28.99 22.59
N GLY A 102 16.32 29.92 21.70
CA GLY A 102 16.49 31.35 22.02
C GLY A 102 15.18 32.14 22.17
N ILE A 103 14.01 31.47 22.21
CA ILE A 103 12.70 32.05 22.55
C ILE A 103 12.20 31.46 23.88
N THR A 104 12.32 30.14 24.10
CA THR A 104 11.97 29.53 25.39
C THR A 104 12.80 30.10 26.54
N GLY A 105 14.09 30.36 26.32
CA GLY A 105 14.96 31.05 27.28
C GLY A 105 14.56 32.50 27.60
N ARG A 106 13.70 33.16 26.82
CA ARG A 106 13.27 34.55 27.07
C ARG A 106 12.20 34.68 28.17
N ARG A 107 11.46 33.61 28.45
CA ARG A 107 10.33 33.63 29.41
C ARG A 107 10.74 33.49 30.88
N VAL A 108 12.03 33.40 31.17
CA VAL A 108 12.55 33.46 32.55
C VAL A 108 12.66 34.93 32.98
N GLN A 109 11.50 35.56 33.17
CA GLN A 109 11.37 36.93 33.64
C GLN A 109 10.80 36.95 35.06
N SER A 110 11.47 37.69 35.94
CA SER A 110 11.03 38.06 37.29
C SER A 110 11.30 39.55 37.44
N THR A 111 10.43 40.28 38.14
CA THR A 111 10.59 41.74 38.36
C THR A 111 11.71 42.07 39.33
N ASP A 112 12.09 41.10 40.17
CA ASP A 112 12.92 41.32 41.35
C ASP A 112 14.33 40.69 41.18
N THR A 113 14.67 40.27 39.96
CA THR A 113 15.84 39.43 39.64
C THR A 113 16.60 39.99 38.43
N TRP A 114 17.93 40.03 38.49
CA TRP A 114 18.75 40.45 37.34
C TRP A 114 18.69 39.43 36.21
N VAL A 115 18.48 39.85 34.95
CA VAL A 115 18.45 38.94 33.79
C VAL A 115 19.41 39.42 32.71
N PHE A 116 20.53 38.73 32.57
CA PHE A 116 21.60 39.08 31.64
C PHE A 116 21.58 38.20 30.39
N TRP A 117 21.39 38.81 29.22
CA TRP A 117 21.49 38.14 27.92
C TRP A 117 22.88 38.37 27.30
N VAL A 118 23.55 37.29 26.85
CA VAL A 118 24.88 37.31 26.21
C VAL A 118 24.85 36.47 24.94
N HIS A 119 25.22 37.07 23.79
CA HIS A 119 25.37 36.31 22.55
C HIS A 119 26.74 35.64 22.50
N ALA A 120 26.76 34.32 22.69
CA ALA A 120 27.96 33.52 22.89
C ALA A 120 28.35 32.69 21.64
N SER A 121 27.90 33.09 20.45
CA SER A 121 28.14 32.40 19.17
C SER A 121 29.61 32.32 18.73
N THR A 122 30.46 33.20 19.26
CA THR A 122 31.93 33.20 19.11
C THR A 122 32.55 33.90 20.31
N ALA A 123 33.84 33.67 20.57
CA ALA A 123 34.58 34.39 21.62
C ALA A 123 34.50 35.92 21.48
N ALA A 124 34.57 36.45 20.25
CA ALA A 124 34.50 37.89 19.99
C ALA A 124 33.11 38.49 20.30
N ARG A 125 32.02 37.81 19.93
CA ARG A 125 30.65 38.29 20.25
C ARG A 125 30.27 38.11 21.72
N CYS A 126 30.84 37.10 22.38
CA CYS A 126 30.73 36.93 23.82
C CYS A 126 31.43 38.11 24.54
N GLU A 127 32.64 38.48 24.12
CA GLU A 127 33.36 39.64 24.66
C GLU A 127 32.64 40.96 24.38
N GLU A 128 32.12 41.17 23.16
CA GLU A 128 31.34 42.36 22.78
C GLU A 128 30.06 42.50 23.62
N SER A 129 29.29 41.42 23.76
CA SER A 129 28.09 41.38 24.61
C SER A 129 28.44 41.69 26.08
N LEU A 130 29.48 41.07 26.62
CA LEU A 130 29.91 41.30 28.00
C LEU A 130 30.46 42.71 28.22
N ARG A 131 31.11 43.33 27.23
CA ARG A 131 31.51 44.76 27.28
C ARG A 131 30.29 45.67 27.38
N ASP A 132 29.22 45.41 26.62
CA ASP A 132 27.96 46.17 26.73
C ASP A 132 27.30 45.97 28.10
N LEU A 133 27.20 44.73 28.61
CA LEU A 133 26.68 44.46 29.95
C LEU A 133 27.49 45.16 31.06
N VAL A 134 28.82 45.09 31.02
CA VAL A 134 29.71 45.77 31.98
C VAL A 134 29.52 47.29 31.97
N ASN A 135 29.26 47.87 30.79
CA ASN A 135 28.95 49.30 30.66
C ASN A 135 27.57 49.64 31.23
N ARG A 136 26.52 48.88 30.89
CA ARG A 136 25.13 49.11 31.36
C ARG A 136 24.97 48.89 32.87
N ALA A 137 25.61 47.86 33.41
CA ALA A 137 25.65 47.58 34.85
C ALA A 137 26.67 48.46 35.61
N GLN A 138 27.33 49.40 34.91
CA GLN A 138 28.20 50.44 35.49
C GLN A 138 29.38 49.91 36.32
N ILE A 139 29.85 48.68 36.06
CA ILE A 139 30.76 47.95 36.96
C ILE A 139 32.11 48.70 37.11
N PRO A 140 32.66 48.83 38.34
CA PRO A 140 33.95 49.46 38.55
C PRO A 140 35.06 48.83 37.70
N GLY A 141 35.85 49.67 37.04
CA GLY A 141 36.89 49.23 36.09
C GLY A 141 36.47 49.22 34.61
N ARG A 142 35.19 49.47 34.28
CA ARG A 142 34.65 49.54 32.89
C ARG A 142 35.42 50.43 31.89
N GLN A 143 36.20 51.38 32.40
CA GLN A 143 37.01 52.32 31.61
C GLN A 143 38.39 51.76 31.16
N ASP A 144 38.89 50.68 31.74
CA ASP A 144 40.20 50.11 31.35
C ASP A 144 40.07 49.15 30.16
N HIS A 145 40.49 49.63 28.97
CA HIS A 145 40.51 48.84 27.74
C HIS A 145 41.47 47.62 27.76
N LYS A 146 42.34 47.48 28.77
CA LYS A 146 43.21 46.31 28.98
C LYS A 146 42.69 45.32 30.02
N ALA A 147 41.64 45.64 30.76
CA ALA A 147 41.08 44.76 31.78
C ALA A 147 40.46 43.49 31.17
N ASN A 148 40.63 42.35 31.84
CA ASN A 148 39.96 41.11 31.46
C ASN A 148 38.47 41.18 31.83
N ILE A 149 37.63 41.58 30.88
CA ILE A 149 36.17 41.75 31.02
C ILE A 149 35.49 40.49 31.58
N PHE A 150 35.91 39.28 31.18
CA PHE A 150 35.34 38.02 31.67
C PHE A 150 35.63 37.81 33.16
N GLN A 151 36.83 38.16 33.61
CA GLN A 151 37.21 38.09 35.03
C GLN A 151 36.57 39.22 35.84
N LEU A 152 36.44 40.42 35.28
CA LEU A 152 35.80 41.57 35.92
C LEU A 152 34.31 41.33 36.14
N PHE A 153 33.59 40.85 35.12
CA PHE A 153 32.17 40.48 35.22
C PHE A 153 31.97 39.21 36.08
N GLY A 154 32.82 38.20 35.92
CA GLY A 154 32.75 36.97 36.72
C GLY A 154 33.02 37.18 38.21
N ASN A 155 33.96 38.07 38.57
CA ASN A 155 34.19 38.49 39.95
C ASN A 155 33.02 39.31 40.50
N TRP A 156 32.42 40.19 39.68
CA TRP A 156 31.24 40.95 40.07
C TRP A 156 30.07 40.01 40.40
N LEU A 157 29.72 39.08 39.51
CA LEU A 157 28.68 38.07 39.73
C LEU A 157 28.89 37.13 40.95
N GLN A 158 30.09 37.14 41.56
CA GLN A 158 30.42 36.43 42.80
C GLN A 158 30.32 37.30 44.07
N ASP A 159 30.10 38.61 43.93
CA ASP A 159 29.82 39.50 45.05
C ASP A 159 28.41 39.21 45.60
N GLY A 160 28.33 38.78 46.86
CA GLY A 160 27.07 38.44 47.54
C GLY A 160 26.09 39.61 47.70
N ASN A 161 26.50 40.85 47.37
CA ASN A 161 25.68 42.06 47.48
C ASN A 161 24.75 42.33 46.27
N ILE A 162 24.73 41.47 45.24
CA ILE A 162 23.94 41.70 44.00
C ILE A 162 22.49 41.22 44.09
N GLY A 163 22.19 40.25 44.97
CA GLY A 163 20.91 39.54 44.99
C GLY A 163 20.88 38.38 44.00
N GLU A 164 19.68 37.88 43.69
CA GLU A 164 19.50 36.79 42.73
C GLU A 164 19.67 37.28 41.28
N TRP A 165 20.31 36.46 40.46
CA TRP A 165 20.56 36.75 39.06
C TRP A 165 20.46 35.53 38.16
N ILE A 166 20.15 35.76 36.89
CA ILE A 166 20.01 34.75 35.84
C ILE A 166 20.83 35.19 34.63
N LEU A 167 21.75 34.33 34.17
CA LEU A 167 22.61 34.58 33.01
C LEU A 167 22.20 33.65 31.86
N VAL A 168 21.76 34.22 30.74
CA VAL A 168 21.42 33.49 29.51
C VAL A 168 22.58 33.61 28.51
N LEU A 169 23.26 32.50 28.24
CA LEU A 169 24.30 32.38 27.21
C LEU A 169 23.68 31.80 25.94
N ASP A 170 23.55 32.61 24.89
CA ASP A 170 22.81 32.25 23.68
C ASP A 170 23.73 31.78 22.53
N ASN A 171 23.45 30.60 21.97
CA ASN A 171 24.20 29.89 20.93
C ASN A 171 25.64 29.51 21.31
N VAL A 172 25.85 28.85 22.45
CA VAL A 172 27.15 28.28 22.84
C VAL A 172 27.42 27.01 22.02
N ASP A 173 27.88 27.21 20.78
CA ASP A 173 28.14 26.14 19.81
C ASP A 173 29.64 25.87 19.57
N ASP A 174 30.52 26.73 20.09
CA ASP A 174 31.97 26.71 19.82
C ASP A 174 32.79 26.20 21.02
N ASP A 175 33.47 25.08 20.81
CA ASP A 175 34.36 24.41 21.76
C ASP A 175 35.59 25.27 22.13
N GLU A 176 35.97 26.26 21.29
CA GLU A 176 37.06 27.18 21.63
C GLU A 176 36.77 28.01 22.90
N LEU A 177 35.49 28.30 23.19
CA LEU A 177 35.04 28.99 24.41
C LEU A 177 35.28 28.18 25.69
N LEU A 178 35.32 26.85 25.57
CA LEU A 178 35.56 25.92 26.67
C LEU A 178 37.03 25.58 26.86
N ARG A 179 37.83 25.63 25.78
CA ARG A 179 39.16 25.00 25.77
C ARG A 179 40.34 25.96 25.55
N LYS A 180 40.17 27.14 24.95
CA LYS A 180 41.28 28.09 24.77
C LYS A 180 41.45 29.02 25.98
N PRO A 181 42.65 29.10 26.59
CA PRO A 181 43.04 30.21 27.46
C PRO A 181 43.11 31.52 26.68
N LEU A 182 42.85 32.65 27.33
CA LEU A 182 43.10 33.98 26.77
C LEU A 182 44.61 34.21 26.60
N ALA A 183 45.08 34.21 25.35
CA ALA A 183 46.32 34.88 24.99
C ALA A 183 46.06 36.40 24.93
N THR A 184 46.63 37.16 25.87
CA THR A 184 46.54 38.62 25.85
C THR A 184 47.21 39.16 24.59
N ARG A 185 46.60 40.19 23.98
CA ARG A 185 46.95 40.72 22.64
C ARG A 185 48.27 41.54 22.63
N THR A 186 49.22 41.20 23.50
CA THR A 186 50.44 41.96 23.78
C THR A 186 51.66 41.07 24.10
N GLU A 187 51.53 39.74 24.14
CA GLU A 187 52.63 38.81 24.44
C GLU A 187 53.09 37.95 23.24
N ALA A 188 53.10 38.54 22.04
CA ALA A 188 53.65 37.89 20.85
C ALA A 188 55.20 37.88 20.82
N GLN A 189 55.88 38.62 21.71
CA GLN A 189 57.34 38.78 21.73
C GLN A 189 57.90 38.98 23.17
N ALA A 190 57.90 37.93 23.99
CA ALA A 190 58.73 37.85 25.20
C ALA A 190 59.08 36.38 25.54
N ILE A 191 60.29 36.12 26.04
CA ILE A 191 60.76 34.77 26.43
C ILE A 191 60.90 34.70 27.95
N ALA A 192 59.93 34.08 28.63
CA ALA A 192 60.10 33.36 29.91
C ALA A 192 58.76 32.71 30.34
N PRO A 193 58.74 31.46 30.84
CA PRO A 193 57.55 30.89 31.46
C PRO A 193 57.44 31.36 32.92
N ASN A 194 56.34 32.00 33.29
CA ASN A 194 55.96 32.23 34.67
C ASN A 194 54.45 32.03 34.86
N HIS A 195 54.05 31.43 35.97
CA HIS A 195 52.72 30.83 36.11
C HIS A 195 51.60 31.87 36.36
N ALA A 196 50.96 32.33 35.29
CA ALA A 196 49.60 32.87 35.33
C ALA A 196 48.62 31.81 34.76
N SER A 197 47.76 31.24 35.61
CA SER A 197 46.81 30.19 35.20
C SER A 197 45.56 30.77 34.53
N THR A 198 45.70 31.20 33.27
CA THR A 198 44.57 31.60 32.43
C THR A 198 43.60 30.44 32.23
N GLN A 199 42.46 30.49 32.91
CA GLN A 199 41.41 29.49 32.76
C GLN A 199 40.58 29.78 31.49
N PRO A 200 39.89 28.79 30.91
CA PRO A 200 39.00 29.04 29.78
C PRO A 200 37.85 29.99 30.12
N LEU A 201 37.37 30.73 29.11
CA LEU A 201 36.43 31.85 29.26
C LEU A 201 35.20 31.51 30.12
N LEU A 202 34.52 30.41 29.81
CA LEU A 202 33.30 30.01 30.54
C LEU A 202 33.54 29.68 32.02
N ARG A 203 34.77 29.29 32.44
CA ARG A 203 35.07 28.96 33.84
C ARG A 203 35.17 30.17 34.78
N TYR A 204 35.11 31.40 34.27
CA TYR A 204 34.92 32.60 35.11
C TYR A 204 33.44 32.90 35.38
N LEU A 205 32.55 32.57 34.44
CA LEU A 205 31.10 32.84 34.53
C LEU A 205 30.33 31.74 35.28
N LEU A 206 30.88 30.52 35.36
CA LEU A 206 30.23 29.32 35.88
C LEU A 206 30.59 28.97 37.35
N LYS A 207 30.96 29.94 38.18
CA LYS A 207 31.44 29.75 39.57
C LYS A 207 30.71 30.64 40.60
N SER A 208 29.39 30.63 40.59
CA SER A 208 28.55 31.37 41.54
C SER A 208 27.65 30.44 42.35
N SER A 209 27.25 30.92 43.54
CA SER A 209 26.29 30.24 44.43
C SER A 209 24.91 30.90 44.45
N ASN A 210 24.79 32.16 44.02
CA ASN A 210 23.62 33.03 44.27
C ASN A 210 22.81 33.36 43.00
N GLY A 211 23.02 32.62 41.91
CA GLY A 211 22.31 32.82 40.65
C GLY A 211 22.32 31.55 39.80
N SER A 212 21.53 31.54 38.72
CA SER A 212 21.44 30.40 37.80
C SER A 212 21.90 30.77 36.39
N VAL A 213 22.42 29.78 35.65
CA VAL A 213 22.89 29.96 34.28
C VAL A 213 22.05 29.11 33.34
N ILE A 214 21.49 29.73 32.31
CA ILE A 214 20.76 29.08 31.24
C ILE A 214 21.59 29.20 29.97
N ILE A 215 21.76 28.10 29.25
CA ILE A 215 22.58 28.05 28.04
C ILE A 215 21.74 27.50 26.90
N THR A 216 21.75 28.14 25.73
CA THR A 216 21.23 27.55 24.49
C THR A 216 22.39 27.03 23.64
N SER A 217 22.26 25.82 23.10
CA SER A 217 23.27 25.22 22.23
C SER A 217 22.63 24.29 21.20
N ARG A 218 23.24 24.20 20.02
CA ARG A 218 22.95 23.20 19.00
C ARG A 218 23.83 21.95 19.14
N ASN A 219 24.75 21.92 20.12
CA ASN A 219 25.74 20.87 20.31
C ASN A 219 25.57 20.18 21.68
N LYS A 220 25.17 18.91 21.65
CA LYS A 220 24.88 18.10 22.85
C LYS A 220 26.14 17.73 23.64
N GLY A 221 27.25 17.42 22.99
CA GLY A 221 28.54 17.14 23.63
C GLY A 221 29.07 18.32 24.44
N ILE A 222 29.03 19.54 23.86
CA ILE A 222 29.37 20.79 24.55
C ILE A 222 28.47 21.02 25.77
N ALA A 223 27.16 20.81 25.63
CA ALA A 223 26.21 20.94 26.75
C ALA A 223 26.47 19.94 27.89
N LEU A 224 26.83 18.70 27.55
CA LEU A 224 27.19 17.65 28.51
C LEU A 224 28.48 17.98 29.26
N GLU A 225 29.51 18.53 28.59
CA GLU A 225 30.75 18.98 29.23
C GLU A 225 30.53 20.15 30.21
N ILE A 226 29.58 21.04 29.92
CA ILE A 226 29.30 22.22 30.78
C ILE A 226 28.48 21.89 32.02
N ALA A 227 27.44 21.07 31.88
CA ALA A 227 26.39 20.92 32.90
C ALA A 227 26.05 19.49 33.31
N GLY A 228 26.48 18.48 32.54
CA GLY A 228 26.18 17.06 32.77
C GLY A 228 24.73 16.66 32.49
N LEU A 229 24.53 15.35 32.25
CA LEU A 229 23.28 14.77 31.74
C LEU A 229 22.01 15.20 32.50
N LYS A 230 22.06 15.33 33.83
CA LYS A 230 20.89 15.67 34.67
C LYS A 230 20.33 17.06 34.38
N ASN A 231 21.17 18.01 33.99
CA ASN A 231 20.80 19.41 33.79
C ASN A 231 20.52 19.78 32.32
N LEU A 232 20.67 18.80 31.42
CA LEU A 232 20.22 18.92 30.04
C LEU A 232 18.69 19.03 29.97
N ILE A 233 18.19 19.83 29.02
CA ILE A 233 16.80 19.81 28.56
C ILE A 233 16.87 19.68 27.03
N ASP A 234 16.32 18.58 26.53
CA ASP A 234 16.32 18.26 25.10
C ASP A 234 15.03 18.85 24.47
N VAL A 235 15.20 19.86 23.62
CA VAL A 235 14.12 20.65 23.02
C VAL A 235 13.89 20.12 21.61
N GLN A 236 12.90 19.25 21.50
CA GLN A 236 12.40 18.68 20.26
C GLN A 236 11.58 19.71 19.46
N PRO A 237 11.22 19.42 18.19
CA PRO A 237 10.23 20.20 17.43
C PRO A 237 8.89 20.38 18.18
N MET A 238 7.98 21.20 17.64
CA MET A 238 6.63 21.32 18.21
C MET A 238 5.84 20.02 18.03
N ASP A 239 4.84 19.79 18.88
CA ASP A 239 3.80 18.80 18.56
C ASP A 239 2.77 19.36 17.56
N MET A 240 1.90 18.49 17.05
CA MET A 240 0.86 18.85 16.07
C MET A 240 -0.04 19.99 16.57
N THR A 241 -0.38 20.03 17.86
CA THR A 241 -1.20 21.09 18.45
C THR A 241 -0.42 22.40 18.57
N GLU A 242 0.78 22.37 19.18
CA GLU A 242 1.64 23.55 19.31
C GLU A 242 1.95 24.22 17.95
N ALA A 243 2.16 23.40 16.92
CA ALA A 243 2.50 23.86 15.58
C ALA A 243 1.28 24.38 14.78
N LEU A 244 0.10 23.77 14.96
CA LEU A 244 -1.15 24.26 14.36
C LEU A 244 -1.59 25.60 14.94
N ASP A 245 -1.46 25.78 16.26
CA ASP A 245 -1.76 27.06 16.90
C ASP A 245 -0.80 28.16 16.40
N LEU A 246 0.49 27.84 16.25
CA LEU A 246 1.50 28.78 15.76
C LEU A 246 1.23 29.25 14.33
N ILE A 247 0.83 28.33 13.43
CA ILE A 247 0.55 28.70 12.04
C ILE A 247 -0.78 29.45 11.90
N GLN A 248 -1.78 29.15 12.74
CA GLN A 248 -3.06 29.88 12.76
C GLN A 248 -2.87 31.33 13.23
N ASN A 249 -2.18 31.55 14.36
CA ASN A 249 -1.92 32.89 14.88
C ASN A 249 -1.20 33.81 13.86
N LYS A 250 -0.33 33.24 13.00
CA LYS A 250 0.43 33.99 11.99
C LYS A 250 -0.30 34.15 10.64
N LEU A 251 -1.52 33.62 10.47
CA LEU A 251 -2.29 33.62 9.20
C LEU A 251 -3.73 34.16 9.30
N ASP A 252 -4.19 34.62 10.47
CA ASP A 252 -5.57 35.11 10.68
C ASP A 252 -5.94 36.29 9.74
N PRO A 253 -7.09 36.29 9.03
CA PRO A 253 -8.15 35.27 8.98
C PRO A 253 -7.74 33.99 8.23
N GLY A 254 -7.79 32.86 8.94
CA GLY A 254 -7.15 31.61 8.54
C GLY A 254 -7.81 30.84 7.37
N PRO A 255 -7.00 30.04 6.62
CA PRO A 255 -7.48 29.09 5.60
C PRO A 255 -8.00 27.78 6.23
N ASP A 256 -8.36 26.81 5.38
CA ASP A 256 -8.83 25.47 5.81
C ASP A 256 -7.81 24.76 6.72
N ARG A 257 -8.30 24.11 7.78
CA ARG A 257 -7.51 23.34 8.73
C ARG A 257 -6.81 22.14 8.07
N ALA A 258 -7.38 21.56 7.02
CA ALA A 258 -6.76 20.45 6.29
C ALA A 258 -5.45 20.89 5.61
N ASP A 259 -5.48 22.00 4.87
CA ASP A 259 -4.32 22.65 4.23
C ASP A 259 -3.22 22.97 5.28
N LEU A 260 -3.61 23.39 6.48
CA LEU A 260 -2.68 23.74 7.57
C LEU A 260 -2.00 22.53 8.22
N VAL A 261 -2.71 21.41 8.40
CA VAL A 261 -2.12 20.14 8.88
C VAL A 261 -1.04 19.68 7.91
N GLU A 262 -1.35 19.60 6.62
CA GLU A 262 -0.41 19.15 5.59
C GLU A 262 0.84 20.06 5.50
N LEU A 263 0.68 21.38 5.65
CA LEU A 263 1.81 22.31 5.68
C LEU A 263 2.67 22.16 6.94
N VAL A 264 2.08 21.91 8.11
CA VAL A 264 2.83 21.72 9.36
C VAL A 264 3.64 20.41 9.34
N GLU A 265 3.08 19.33 8.78
CA GLU A 265 3.77 18.05 8.59
C GLU A 265 4.91 18.15 7.57
N GLU A 266 4.70 18.81 6.43
CA GLU A 266 5.74 19.05 5.41
C GLU A 266 6.89 19.95 5.90
N LEU A 267 6.68 20.69 6.99
CA LEU A 267 7.70 21.49 7.68
C LEU A 267 8.26 20.81 8.93
N GLU A 268 7.94 19.53 9.14
CA GLU A 268 8.41 18.69 10.27
C GLU A 268 8.22 19.37 11.64
N PHE A 269 7.10 20.08 11.81
CA PHE A 269 6.74 20.82 13.03
C PHE A 269 7.79 21.84 13.50
N MET A 270 8.68 22.31 12.61
CA MET A 270 9.77 23.22 12.96
C MET A 270 9.28 24.67 13.11
N PRO A 271 9.33 25.28 14.31
CA PRO A 271 8.70 26.59 14.55
C PRO A 271 9.23 27.71 13.65
N LEU A 272 10.54 27.70 13.39
CA LEU A 272 11.18 28.68 12.51
C LEU A 272 10.75 28.51 11.03
N ALA A 273 10.55 27.27 10.58
CA ALA A 273 10.08 26.99 9.21
C ALA A 273 8.60 27.38 9.04
N ILE A 274 7.77 27.12 10.06
CA ILE A 274 6.36 27.52 10.11
C ILE A 274 6.22 29.05 10.01
N VAL A 275 6.98 29.81 10.81
CA VAL A 275 6.96 31.29 10.76
C VAL A 275 7.46 31.83 9.42
N GLN A 276 8.47 31.21 8.80
CA GLN A 276 8.94 31.56 7.45
C GLN A 276 7.87 31.29 6.38
N ALA A 277 7.19 30.15 6.44
CA ALA A 277 6.13 29.79 5.51
C ALA A 277 4.92 30.74 5.64
N ALA A 278 4.44 30.97 6.87
CA ALA A 278 3.37 31.92 7.16
C ALA A 278 3.73 33.34 6.66
N SER A 279 4.93 33.84 6.99
CA SER A 279 5.40 35.14 6.49
C SER A 279 5.49 35.20 4.96
N TYR A 280 5.95 34.13 4.29
CA TYR A 280 6.01 34.07 2.83
C TYR A 280 4.61 34.18 2.20
N ILE A 281 3.63 33.49 2.79
CA ILE A 281 2.23 33.42 2.36
C ILE A 281 1.56 34.78 2.58
N THR A 282 1.58 35.32 3.80
CA THR A 282 0.94 36.60 4.16
C THR A 282 1.44 37.75 3.28
N VAL A 283 2.76 37.88 3.07
CA VAL A 283 3.37 38.90 2.21
C VAL A 283 2.96 38.78 0.72
N ARG A 284 2.41 37.63 0.31
CA ARG A 284 2.01 37.35 -1.09
C ARG A 284 0.51 37.07 -1.24
N SER A 285 -0.28 37.21 -0.18
CA SER A 285 -1.74 37.12 -0.23
C SER A 285 -2.31 38.22 -1.15
N PRO A 286 -3.37 37.96 -1.95
CA PRO A 286 -4.07 36.68 -2.15
C PRO A 286 -3.45 35.80 -3.27
N ARG A 287 -2.25 36.11 -3.77
CA ARG A 287 -1.60 35.41 -4.89
C ARG A 287 -0.83 34.15 -4.48
N CYS A 288 -1.01 33.68 -3.25
CA CYS A 288 -0.49 32.42 -2.74
C CYS A 288 -1.39 31.91 -1.60
N SER A 289 -2.08 30.79 -1.81
CA SER A 289 -2.69 30.01 -0.71
C SER A 289 -1.66 29.10 -0.04
N VAL A 290 -2.08 28.40 1.02
CA VAL A 290 -1.31 27.33 1.69
C VAL A 290 -1.07 26.16 0.74
N SER A 291 -2.12 25.58 0.15
CA SER A 291 -2.06 24.58 -0.94
C SER A 291 -1.13 25.00 -2.10
N GLN A 292 -1.16 26.27 -2.53
CA GLN A 292 -0.22 26.78 -3.55
C GLN A 292 1.21 26.98 -3.03
N TYR A 293 1.44 27.11 -1.72
CA TYR A 293 2.78 27.10 -1.13
C TYR A 293 3.31 25.66 -1.06
N LEU A 294 2.48 24.72 -0.60
CA LEU A 294 2.74 23.27 -0.60
C LEU A 294 3.13 22.74 -1.98
N GLU A 295 2.39 23.12 -3.03
CA GLU A 295 2.74 22.78 -4.41
C GLU A 295 4.15 23.29 -4.78
N LYS A 296 4.46 24.56 -4.46
CA LYS A 296 5.77 25.19 -4.73
C LYS A 296 6.90 24.59 -3.87
N LEU A 297 6.59 24.05 -2.69
CA LEU A 297 7.51 23.34 -1.81
C LEU A 297 7.85 21.97 -2.42
N ARG A 298 6.83 21.18 -2.76
CA ARG A 298 6.96 19.82 -3.33
C ARG A 298 7.57 19.80 -4.75
N GLN A 299 7.42 20.86 -5.53
CA GLN A 299 7.89 20.93 -6.93
C GLN A 299 9.39 20.64 -7.15
N SER A 300 10.29 21.00 -6.23
CA SER A 300 11.73 20.62 -6.27
C SER A 300 12.53 21.15 -5.08
N ASP A 301 13.63 20.48 -4.71
CA ASP A 301 14.60 20.94 -3.73
C ASP A 301 15.01 22.42 -3.93
N ARG A 302 15.27 22.80 -5.19
CA ARG A 302 15.71 24.17 -5.53
C ARG A 302 14.61 25.22 -5.28
N ARG A 303 13.34 24.82 -5.33
CA ARG A 303 12.21 25.69 -5.02
C ARG A 303 11.95 25.70 -3.52
N ALA A 304 11.88 24.54 -2.87
CA ALA A 304 11.78 24.42 -1.42
C ALA A 304 12.88 25.21 -0.68
N ALA A 305 14.14 25.02 -1.07
CA ALA A 305 15.25 25.75 -0.49
C ALA A 305 15.23 27.26 -0.79
N LYS A 306 14.56 27.72 -1.85
CA LYS A 306 14.33 29.15 -2.08
C LYS A 306 13.20 29.73 -1.22
N LEU A 307 12.20 28.92 -0.86
CA LEU A 307 11.13 29.33 0.06
C LEU A 307 11.67 29.42 1.50
N LEU A 308 12.40 28.40 1.95
CA LEU A 308 12.97 28.31 3.29
C LEU A 308 14.25 29.14 3.52
N ASN A 309 14.86 29.66 2.43
CA ASN A 309 15.85 30.74 2.50
C ASN A 309 15.24 32.14 2.29
N HIS A 310 13.92 32.29 2.27
CA HIS A 310 13.31 33.62 2.23
C HIS A 310 13.43 34.28 3.62
N GLU A 311 14.38 35.20 3.75
CA GLU A 311 14.43 36.10 4.89
C GLU A 311 13.20 37.02 4.84
N GLY A 312 12.25 36.78 5.75
CA GLY A 312 11.18 37.72 6.04
C GLY A 312 11.74 38.95 6.76
N ASN A 313 11.05 40.10 6.64
CA ASN A 313 11.45 41.36 7.28
C ASN A 313 11.20 41.33 8.80
N HIS A 314 11.95 40.50 9.52
CA HIS A 314 11.81 40.31 10.97
C HIS A 314 12.61 41.35 11.75
N MET A 315 12.01 42.52 12.01
CA MET A 315 12.54 43.62 12.85
C MET A 315 12.69 43.25 14.36
N HIS A 316 12.75 41.96 14.70
CA HIS A 316 12.62 41.43 16.07
C HIS A 316 13.68 40.36 16.41
N ARG A 317 14.80 40.37 15.66
CA ARG A 317 16.01 39.56 15.90
C ARG A 317 17.25 40.42 15.66
N ASP A 318 18.41 39.92 16.10
CA ASP A 318 19.71 40.49 15.76
C ASP A 318 19.83 40.66 14.23
N TRP A 319 20.28 41.85 13.80
CA TRP A 319 20.32 42.26 12.40
C TRP A 319 21.48 41.59 11.62
N GLU A 320 22.48 41.04 12.31
CA GLU A 320 23.53 40.21 11.73
C GLU A 320 23.18 38.70 11.74
N ALA A 321 22.13 38.31 12.48
CA ALA A 321 21.67 36.93 12.57
C ALA A 321 20.79 36.52 11.37
N LYS A 322 21.42 35.85 10.40
CA LYS A 322 20.80 35.27 9.20
C LYS A 322 19.52 34.48 9.50
N ASN A 323 18.39 34.91 8.95
CA ASN A 323 17.06 34.53 9.44
C ASN A 323 16.48 33.22 8.86
N SER A 324 17.25 32.48 8.06
CA SER A 324 16.83 31.22 7.42
C SER A 324 17.15 29.98 8.27
N ILE A 325 16.25 28.98 8.25
CA ILE A 325 16.47 27.70 8.93
C ILE A 325 17.56 26.87 8.23
N LEU A 326 17.51 26.81 6.89
CA LEU A 326 18.52 26.10 6.09
C LEU A 326 19.91 26.74 6.24
N LEU A 327 19.96 28.07 6.36
CA LEU A 327 21.20 28.82 6.55
C LEU A 327 21.78 28.63 7.96
N THR A 328 20.91 28.48 8.97
CA THR A 328 21.31 28.11 10.33
C THR A 328 22.00 26.74 10.36
N TRP A 329 21.44 25.73 9.68
CA TRP A 329 22.07 24.41 9.59
C TRP A 329 23.26 24.36 8.64
N GLN A 330 23.28 25.15 7.57
CA GLN A 330 24.47 25.29 6.73
C GLN A 330 25.67 25.76 7.56
N ILE A 331 25.48 26.71 8.48
CA ILE A 331 26.56 27.17 9.38
C ILE A 331 27.05 26.02 10.29
N SER A 332 26.15 25.19 10.83
CA SER A 332 26.53 23.99 11.60
C SER A 332 27.27 22.97 10.74
N PHE A 333 26.81 22.70 9.52
CA PHE A 333 27.46 21.78 8.57
C PHE A 333 28.86 22.27 8.16
N ASP A 334 29.01 23.55 7.83
CA ASP A 334 30.30 24.17 7.52
C ASP A 334 31.23 24.22 8.76
N HIS A 335 30.72 24.17 10.00
CA HIS A 335 31.52 23.97 11.20
C HIS A 335 31.95 22.50 11.37
N ILE A 336 31.02 21.54 11.29
CA ILE A 336 31.31 20.09 11.34
C ILE A 336 32.42 19.77 10.34
N ARG A 337 32.25 20.18 9.07
CA ARG A 337 33.18 19.95 7.97
C ARG A 337 34.60 20.47 8.22
N ARG A 338 34.76 21.58 8.96
CA ARG A 338 36.08 22.12 9.35
C ARG A 338 36.72 21.36 10.50
N ARG A 339 35.93 20.82 11.42
CA ARG A 339 36.40 20.05 12.57
C ARG A 339 36.71 18.60 12.20
N ARG A 340 35.85 18.00 11.37
CA ARG A 340 35.91 16.61 10.93
C ARG A 340 35.23 16.47 9.56
N GLN A 341 36.03 16.33 8.51
CA GLN A 341 35.53 16.21 7.13
C GLN A 341 34.76 14.90 6.92
N SER A 342 35.18 13.80 7.55
CA SER A 342 34.55 12.48 7.45
C SER A 342 33.07 12.49 7.90
N ALA A 343 32.74 13.10 9.03
CA ALA A 343 31.36 13.27 9.48
C ALA A 343 30.50 14.08 8.50
N ALA A 344 31.06 15.13 7.89
CA ALA A 344 30.36 15.92 6.86
C ALA A 344 30.18 15.14 5.54
N ASP A 345 31.15 14.29 5.19
CA ASP A 345 31.11 13.35 4.06
C ASP A 345 30.05 12.25 4.29
N LEU A 346 29.97 11.69 5.50
CA LEU A 346 28.96 10.72 5.92
C LEU A 346 27.55 11.31 5.85
N LEU A 347 27.34 12.51 6.40
CA LEU A 347 26.07 13.23 6.29
C LEU A 347 25.71 13.54 4.82
N SER A 348 26.71 13.85 3.99
CA SER A 348 26.55 14.08 2.54
C SER A 348 26.05 12.83 1.82
N LEU A 349 26.61 11.66 2.15
CA LEU A 349 26.16 10.35 1.65
C LEU A 349 24.74 10.01 2.13
N MET A 350 24.47 10.10 3.43
CA MET A 350 23.16 9.84 4.03
C MET A 350 22.04 10.71 3.43
N SER A 351 22.34 11.93 2.96
CA SER A 351 21.35 12.87 2.41
C SER A 351 20.64 12.41 1.12
N PHE A 352 21.10 11.33 0.47
CA PHE A 352 20.47 10.76 -0.73
C PHE A 352 19.66 9.49 -0.48
N PHE A 353 19.80 8.84 0.68
CA PHE A 353 18.95 7.72 1.08
C PHE A 353 17.55 8.22 1.45
N ASP A 354 16.65 7.29 1.80
CA ASP A 354 15.43 7.71 2.51
C ASP A 354 15.80 8.33 3.86
N TRP A 355 14.92 9.17 4.39
CA TRP A 355 15.14 9.93 5.63
C TRP A 355 14.91 9.05 6.87
N GLN A 356 14.17 7.95 6.74
CA GLN A 356 14.04 6.90 7.76
C GLN A 356 14.78 5.62 7.36
N GLY A 357 15.14 4.82 8.36
CA GLY A 357 15.47 3.39 8.17
C GLY A 357 16.83 3.09 7.56
N ILE A 358 17.76 4.06 7.47
CA ILE A 358 19.07 3.88 6.83
C ILE A 358 19.92 2.85 7.61
N PRO A 359 20.22 1.66 7.06
CA PRO A 359 21.08 0.68 7.73
C PRO A 359 22.55 1.07 7.63
N GLU A 360 23.32 0.65 8.64
CA GLU A 360 24.75 0.90 8.75
C GLU A 360 25.57 0.35 7.56
N ASP A 361 25.19 -0.82 7.02
CA ASP A 361 25.83 -1.47 5.87
C ASP A 361 25.99 -0.51 4.69
N LEU A 362 24.94 0.25 4.36
CA LEU A 362 24.94 1.19 3.23
C LEU A 362 25.94 2.33 3.39
N LEU A 363 26.34 2.62 4.63
CA LEU A 363 27.27 3.68 5.01
C LEU A 363 28.70 3.13 5.14
N ARG A 364 28.86 1.90 5.63
CA ARG A 364 30.17 1.22 5.76
C ARG A 364 30.74 0.68 4.45
N VAL A 365 29.95 0.53 3.37
CA VAL A 365 30.47 0.18 2.02
C VAL A 365 31.35 1.31 1.45
N GLN A 366 32.61 1.35 1.87
CA GLN A 366 33.67 2.21 1.34
C GLN A 366 34.60 1.38 0.44
N GLY A 367 34.40 1.49 -0.88
CA GLY A 367 35.06 0.62 -1.85
C GLY A 367 36.45 1.08 -2.31
N ILE A 368 37.41 0.15 -2.21
CA ILE A 368 38.53 -0.02 -3.17
C ILE A 368 39.66 1.04 -3.11
N GLU A 369 40.61 0.86 -2.17
CA GLU A 369 41.95 1.50 -2.22
C GLU A 369 43.11 0.50 -2.53
N LYS A 370 42.81 -0.73 -2.98
CA LYS A 370 43.86 -1.70 -3.40
C LYS A 370 44.52 -1.40 -4.76
N THR A 371 44.25 -0.25 -5.39
CA THR A 371 44.57 0.01 -6.80
C THR A 371 45.48 1.23 -7.07
N HIS A 372 46.07 1.86 -6.04
CA HIS A 372 46.98 3.01 -6.21
C HIS A 372 48.43 2.80 -5.71
N LYS A 373 48.82 1.59 -5.32
CA LYS A 373 50.23 1.21 -5.00
C LYS A 373 50.87 0.25 -6.02
N SER A 374 50.62 0.46 -7.33
CA SER A 374 51.32 -0.29 -8.39
C SER A 374 51.60 0.58 -9.62
N LEU A 375 52.59 1.47 -9.49
CA LEU A 375 53.25 2.15 -10.62
C LEU A 375 54.59 2.78 -10.16
N GLY A 376 55.50 1.95 -9.67
CA GLY A 376 56.84 2.37 -9.23
C GLY A 376 57.78 1.19 -9.00
N ALA A 377 59.01 1.31 -9.55
CA ALA A 377 60.12 0.36 -9.46
C ALA A 377 59.92 -1.06 -10.07
N SER A 378 60.78 -1.41 -11.03
CA SER A 378 60.99 -2.77 -11.52
C SER A 378 62.35 -3.27 -11.02
N GLY A 379 62.44 -4.48 -10.43
CA GLY A 379 63.70 -4.95 -9.83
C GLY A 379 63.70 -6.36 -9.22
N ARG A 380 64.00 -7.36 -10.05
CA ARG A 380 64.67 -8.66 -9.77
C ARG A 380 64.57 -9.32 -8.36
N ILE A 381 63.89 -10.47 -8.33
CA ILE A 381 64.25 -11.77 -7.69
C ILE A 381 65.39 -11.77 -6.65
N ALA A 382 65.06 -12.16 -5.40
CA ALA A 382 65.92 -12.96 -4.51
C ALA A 382 65.06 -13.65 -3.40
N ASN A 383 65.52 -14.79 -2.87
CA ASN A 383 64.88 -15.51 -1.75
C ASN A 383 65.56 -15.16 -0.42
N SER A 384 64.78 -15.04 0.67
CA SER A 384 65.20 -15.46 2.02
C SER A 384 64.00 -15.65 2.96
N PHE A 385 64.11 -16.59 3.90
CA PHE A 385 63.22 -16.72 5.06
C PHE A 385 63.45 -15.55 6.04
N VAL A 386 62.48 -15.23 6.90
CA VAL A 386 62.56 -15.34 8.38
C VAL A 386 61.38 -14.61 9.07
N GLU A 387 60.76 -15.31 10.02
CA GLU A 387 59.92 -14.88 11.16
C GLU A 387 58.61 -14.07 10.96
N GLU A 388 57.81 -14.09 12.04
CA GLU A 388 56.46 -13.58 12.19
C GLU A 388 56.46 -12.14 12.79
N ASP A 389 55.30 -11.67 13.25
CA ASP A 389 55.03 -10.38 13.91
C ASP A 389 55.01 -9.10 13.04
N THR A 390 53.80 -8.72 12.58
CA THR A 390 53.39 -7.30 12.52
C THR A 390 51.85 -7.13 12.49
N GLU A 391 51.30 -6.93 13.70
CA GLU A 391 50.14 -6.09 14.05
C GLU A 391 48.85 -6.11 13.20
N SER A 392 47.80 -6.66 13.80
CA SER A 392 46.41 -6.57 13.34
C SER A 392 45.72 -5.25 13.75
N SER A 393 46.32 -4.11 13.44
CA SER A 393 45.87 -2.78 13.90
C SER A 393 44.87 -2.06 12.96
N SER A 394 44.85 -2.40 11.67
CA SER A 394 44.19 -1.57 10.64
C SER A 394 42.65 -1.55 10.61
N GLU A 395 41.95 -2.44 11.33
CA GLU A 395 40.48 -2.48 11.32
C GLU A 395 39.87 -1.74 12.52
N CYS A 396 40.49 -1.79 13.70
CA CYS A 396 40.01 -1.11 14.91
C CYS A 396 39.99 0.42 14.74
N ASP A 397 41.05 1.00 14.16
CA ASP A 397 41.17 2.44 13.92
C ASP A 397 40.02 2.99 13.04
N LEU A 398 39.49 2.16 12.12
CA LEU A 398 38.39 2.54 11.21
C LEU A 398 37.00 2.44 11.86
N GLU A 399 36.82 1.55 12.85
CA GLU A 399 35.57 1.47 13.62
C GLU A 399 35.44 2.65 14.58
N ASP A 400 36.51 3.00 15.29
CA ASP A 400 36.57 4.18 16.16
C ASP A 400 36.33 5.49 15.38
N ASP A 401 36.83 5.60 14.14
CA ASP A 401 36.59 6.76 13.28
C ASP A 401 35.09 6.89 12.90
N PHE A 402 34.42 5.79 12.55
CA PHE A 402 33.00 5.78 12.17
C PHE A 402 32.06 6.09 13.34
N GLU A 403 32.25 5.44 14.49
CA GLU A 403 31.43 5.72 15.68
C GLU A 403 31.58 7.17 16.15
N SER A 404 32.78 7.72 16.02
CA SER A 404 33.10 9.09 16.42
C SER A 404 32.62 10.13 15.39
N ASP A 405 32.49 9.76 14.10
CA ASP A 405 31.70 10.51 13.10
C ASP A 405 30.22 10.54 13.46
N ILE A 406 29.61 9.38 13.74
CA ILE A 406 28.21 9.23 14.14
C ILE A 406 27.90 10.04 15.41
N ALA A 407 28.77 9.96 16.44
CA ALA A 407 28.66 10.76 17.65
C ALA A 407 28.67 12.27 17.33
N THR A 408 29.56 12.72 16.45
CA THR A 408 29.63 14.13 16.00
C THR A 408 28.31 14.58 15.36
N LEU A 409 27.67 13.74 14.53
CA LEU A 409 26.41 14.08 13.87
C LEU A 409 25.19 14.04 14.81
N ARG A 410 25.21 13.15 15.81
CA ARG A 410 24.21 13.12 16.90
C ARG A 410 24.32 14.34 17.82
N ASP A 411 25.54 14.80 18.11
CA ASP A 411 25.74 15.99 18.94
C ASP A 411 25.11 17.24 18.33
N TYR A 412 25.17 17.39 17.01
CA TYR A 412 24.46 18.46 16.28
C TYR A 412 22.97 18.19 16.03
N SER A 413 22.42 17.09 16.56
CA SER A 413 21.03 16.64 16.36
C SER A 413 20.63 16.51 14.88
N PHE A 414 21.60 16.23 14.00
CA PHE A 414 21.36 16.05 12.56
C PHE A 414 20.90 14.63 12.20
N ILE A 415 21.30 13.64 13.00
CA ILE A 415 20.85 12.25 12.89
C ILE A 415 20.36 11.74 14.25
N ALA A 416 19.41 10.81 14.23
CA ALA A 416 19.03 10.02 15.39
C ALA A 416 19.14 8.52 15.07
N ILE A 417 19.50 7.73 16.08
CA ILE A 417 19.65 6.28 15.97
C ILE A 417 18.42 5.61 16.59
N SER A 418 17.94 4.51 15.98
CA SER A 418 16.91 3.64 16.54
C SER A 418 17.40 2.82 17.75
N GLU A 419 16.48 2.16 18.44
CA GLU A 419 16.77 1.32 19.62
C GLU A 419 17.71 0.13 19.32
N ASN A 420 17.80 -0.29 18.05
CA ASN A 420 18.66 -1.40 17.59
C ASN A 420 20.11 -0.98 17.27
N ASN A 421 20.46 0.29 17.46
CA ASN A 421 21.73 0.94 17.10
C ASN A 421 22.17 0.93 15.61
N MET A 422 21.88 -0.12 14.84
CA MET A 422 22.37 -0.33 13.46
C MET A 422 21.56 0.42 12.37
N VAL A 423 20.61 1.28 12.76
CA VAL A 423 19.68 1.95 11.84
C VAL A 423 19.49 3.42 12.23
N PHE A 424 19.73 4.29 11.26
CA PHE A 424 19.79 5.75 11.38
C PHE A 424 18.58 6.43 10.74
N THR A 425 18.29 7.64 11.21
CA THR A 425 17.28 8.55 10.69
C THR A 425 17.85 9.96 10.55
N MET A 426 17.39 10.72 9.56
CA MET A 426 17.78 12.12 9.33
C MET A 426 16.53 12.97 9.13
N HIS A 427 16.54 14.18 9.69
CA HIS A 427 15.50 15.19 9.49
C HIS A 427 15.42 15.57 7.99
N ARG A 428 14.23 15.51 7.36
CA ARG A 428 14.06 15.64 5.90
C ARG A 428 14.42 17.04 5.38
N LEU A 429 14.16 18.08 6.16
CA LEU A 429 14.63 19.45 5.90
C LEU A 429 16.16 19.59 6.03
N VAL A 430 16.84 18.77 6.85
CA VAL A 430 18.33 18.70 6.88
C VAL A 430 18.86 17.99 5.62
N GLN A 431 18.24 16.89 5.17
CA GLN A 431 18.57 16.31 3.86
C GLN A 431 18.41 17.33 2.71
N LEU A 432 17.37 18.17 2.76
CA LEU A 432 17.14 19.24 1.78
C LEU A 432 18.26 20.30 1.82
N MET A 433 18.70 20.70 3.02
CA MET A 433 19.83 21.61 3.21
C MET A 433 21.10 21.04 2.58
N VAL A 434 21.50 19.82 2.99
CA VAL A 434 22.74 19.17 2.53
C VAL A 434 22.72 18.96 1.02
N ARG A 435 21.65 18.41 0.44
CA ARG A 435 21.52 18.25 -1.02
C ARG A 435 21.56 19.58 -1.77
N THR A 436 21.06 20.67 -1.19
CA THR A 436 21.14 22.01 -1.80
C THR A 436 22.57 22.56 -1.75
N TRP A 437 23.26 22.40 -0.62
CA TRP A 437 24.65 22.79 -0.43
C TRP A 437 25.59 22.04 -1.38
N LEU A 438 25.41 20.72 -1.52
CA LEU A 438 26.20 19.89 -2.45
C LEU A 438 26.01 20.33 -3.91
N LYS A 439 24.79 20.73 -4.29
CA LYS A 439 24.48 21.26 -5.64
C LYS A 439 25.09 22.64 -5.88
N SER A 440 25.16 23.52 -4.86
CA SER A 440 25.81 24.83 -5.01
C SER A 440 27.34 24.74 -5.09
N HIS A 441 27.94 23.71 -4.51
CA HIS A 441 29.39 23.44 -4.55
C HIS A 441 29.80 22.44 -5.67
N GLY A 442 28.85 21.95 -6.48
CA GLY A 442 29.11 21.04 -7.59
C GLY A 442 29.51 19.61 -7.20
N GLN A 443 29.41 19.25 -5.92
CA GLN A 443 29.81 17.94 -5.38
C GLN A 443 28.71 16.88 -5.46
N ASP A 444 27.45 17.28 -5.70
CA ASP A 444 26.29 16.37 -5.69
C ASP A 444 26.42 15.19 -6.67
N LYS A 445 27.16 15.37 -7.77
CA LYS A 445 27.41 14.33 -8.78
C LYS A 445 28.17 13.13 -8.24
N GLU A 446 29.21 13.37 -7.42
CA GLU A 446 30.04 12.30 -6.85
C GLU A 446 29.30 11.60 -5.71
N TRP A 447 28.58 12.34 -4.86
CA TRP A 447 27.78 11.75 -3.78
C TRP A 447 26.62 10.90 -4.31
N LYS A 448 25.91 11.32 -5.36
CA LYS A 448 24.96 10.46 -6.09
C LYS A 448 25.61 9.18 -6.60
N LYS A 449 26.82 9.27 -7.18
CA LYS A 449 27.57 8.11 -7.68
C LYS A 449 27.95 7.14 -6.55
N ARG A 450 28.36 7.66 -5.38
CA ARG A 450 28.63 6.85 -4.16
C ARG A 450 27.36 6.17 -3.65
N PHE A 451 26.30 6.93 -3.39
CA PHE A 451 24.97 6.43 -3.01
C PHE A 451 24.47 5.28 -3.91
N ILE A 452 24.50 5.47 -5.23
CA ILE A 452 24.08 4.43 -6.19
C ILE A 452 25.02 3.22 -6.22
N ASN A 453 26.34 3.40 -6.04
CA ASN A 453 27.26 2.26 -5.96
C ASN A 453 26.99 1.41 -4.71
N ASN A 454 26.82 2.03 -3.54
CA ASN A 454 26.59 1.34 -2.27
C ASN A 454 25.26 0.59 -2.28
N LEU A 455 24.18 1.26 -2.69
CA LEU A 455 22.86 0.64 -2.79
C LEU A 455 22.79 -0.43 -3.88
N TYR A 456 23.59 -0.34 -4.96
CA TYR A 456 23.74 -1.40 -5.96
C TYR A 456 24.53 -2.62 -5.45
N ALA A 457 25.48 -2.43 -4.53
CA ALA A 457 26.22 -3.53 -3.92
C ALA A 457 25.33 -4.34 -2.95
N GLU A 458 24.53 -3.64 -2.15
CA GLU A 458 23.74 -4.26 -1.08
C GLU A 458 22.34 -4.71 -1.47
N PHE A 459 21.71 -4.13 -2.51
CA PHE A 459 20.35 -4.50 -2.91
C PHE A 459 20.33 -5.75 -3.82
N PRO A 460 19.81 -6.90 -3.35
CA PRO A 460 19.93 -8.17 -4.06
C PRO A 460 18.81 -8.34 -5.12
N THR A 461 18.63 -9.56 -5.62
CA THR A 461 17.46 -9.96 -6.41
C THR A 461 16.22 -10.09 -5.53
N GLY A 462 15.03 -9.86 -6.11
CA GLY A 462 13.72 -9.95 -5.44
C GLY A 462 13.26 -11.37 -5.07
N GLU A 463 14.19 -12.27 -4.80
CA GLU A 463 13.93 -13.65 -4.36
C GLU A 463 13.49 -13.68 -2.88
N TYR A 464 12.61 -14.61 -2.52
CA TYR A 464 12.04 -14.66 -1.16
C TYR A 464 13.09 -14.85 -0.04
N ALA A 465 14.21 -15.53 -0.33
CA ALA A 465 15.33 -15.65 0.61
C ALA A 465 15.97 -14.29 0.98
N ASN A 466 15.80 -13.27 0.14
CA ASN A 466 16.29 -11.91 0.35
C ASN A 466 15.20 -10.96 0.86
N TRP A 467 13.97 -11.44 1.14
CA TRP A 467 12.78 -10.60 1.28
C TRP A 467 12.94 -9.47 2.32
N GLU A 468 13.44 -9.79 3.52
CA GLU A 468 13.61 -8.83 4.61
C GLU A 468 14.65 -7.75 4.26
N LYS A 469 15.75 -8.11 3.58
CA LYS A 469 16.77 -7.16 3.11
C LYS A 469 16.25 -6.31 1.95
N CYS A 470 15.45 -6.87 1.04
CA CYS A 470 14.76 -6.09 0.03
C CYS A 470 13.76 -5.12 0.67
N GLN A 471 12.97 -5.56 1.65
CA GLN A 471 11.93 -4.76 2.30
C GLN A 471 12.50 -3.55 3.04
N SER A 472 13.61 -3.72 3.78
CA SER A 472 14.30 -2.62 4.48
C SER A 472 14.99 -1.64 3.53
N LEU A 473 15.58 -2.13 2.43
CA LEU A 473 16.30 -1.29 1.46
C LEU A 473 15.40 -0.63 0.39
N PHE A 474 14.20 -1.16 0.13
CA PHE A 474 13.33 -0.68 -0.95
C PHE A 474 12.94 0.81 -0.86
N PRO A 475 12.69 1.42 0.32
CA PRO A 475 12.51 2.88 0.44
C PRO A 475 13.68 3.68 -0.14
N HIS A 476 14.91 3.20 0.05
CA HIS A 476 16.10 3.84 -0.53
C HIS A 476 16.18 3.65 -2.06
N VAL A 477 15.68 2.52 -2.58
CA VAL A 477 15.54 2.33 -4.04
C VAL A 477 14.47 3.29 -4.61
N LYS A 478 13.38 3.56 -3.89
CA LYS A 478 12.42 4.63 -4.24
C LYS A 478 13.08 6.01 -4.23
N SER A 479 13.97 6.32 -3.27
CA SER A 479 14.78 7.56 -3.35
C SER A 479 15.69 7.57 -4.59
N ALA A 480 16.34 6.44 -4.90
CA ALA A 480 17.24 6.29 -6.04
C ALA A 480 16.56 6.58 -7.40
N VAL A 481 15.26 6.29 -7.55
CA VAL A 481 14.45 6.67 -8.73
C VAL A 481 14.56 8.17 -9.06
N SER A 482 14.65 9.03 -8.04
CA SER A 482 14.75 10.49 -8.18
C SER A 482 16.19 11.00 -8.34
N HIS A 483 17.19 10.11 -8.31
CA HIS A 483 18.61 10.47 -8.17
C HIS A 483 19.49 9.87 -9.28
N ARG A 484 19.03 10.01 -10.54
CA ARG A 484 19.77 9.65 -11.77
C ARG A 484 21.20 10.23 -11.77
N PRO A 485 22.26 9.40 -11.86
CA PRO A 485 23.65 9.86 -11.94
C PRO A 485 24.03 10.31 -13.36
N GLU A 486 25.24 10.84 -13.55
CA GLU A 486 25.74 11.31 -14.86
C GLU A 486 26.77 10.36 -15.52
N SER A 487 27.58 9.64 -14.74
CA SER A 487 28.61 8.73 -15.27
C SER A 487 27.98 7.50 -15.95
N GLN A 488 28.54 7.06 -17.08
CA GLN A 488 28.02 5.93 -17.87
C GLN A 488 27.99 4.61 -17.10
N ASP A 489 29.01 4.35 -16.25
CA ASP A 489 29.04 3.18 -15.35
C ASP A 489 27.96 3.29 -14.26
N SER A 490 27.89 4.44 -13.58
CA SER A 490 26.87 4.68 -12.54
C SER A 490 25.46 4.62 -13.10
N LEU A 491 25.24 5.06 -14.35
CA LEU A 491 23.96 4.95 -15.06
C LEU A 491 23.61 3.49 -15.40
N ARG A 492 24.61 2.64 -15.73
CA ARG A 492 24.42 1.19 -15.92
C ARG A 492 24.01 0.52 -14.61
N LYS A 493 24.72 0.80 -13.51
CA LYS A 493 24.39 0.30 -12.16
C LYS A 493 23.02 0.76 -11.69
N TRP A 494 22.71 2.05 -11.84
CA TRP A 494 21.39 2.63 -11.54
C TRP A 494 20.27 1.91 -12.30
N ALA A 495 20.43 1.68 -13.61
CA ALA A 495 19.40 1.00 -14.39
C ALA A 495 19.22 -0.49 -14.00
N THR A 496 20.25 -1.15 -13.46
CA THR A 496 20.14 -2.51 -12.91
C THR A 496 19.57 -2.51 -11.49
N LEU A 497 19.92 -1.55 -10.65
CA LEU A 497 19.27 -1.34 -9.34
C LEU A 497 17.76 -1.12 -9.50
N LEU A 498 17.34 -0.30 -10.47
CA LEU A 498 15.92 -0.13 -10.81
C LEU A 498 15.27 -1.39 -11.39
N TYR A 499 16.03 -2.27 -12.07
CA TYR A 499 15.51 -3.56 -12.53
C TYR A 499 15.28 -4.52 -11.34
N ASN A 500 16.21 -4.59 -10.39
CA ASN A 500 16.05 -5.37 -9.17
C ASN A 500 14.92 -4.83 -8.28
N GLY A 501 14.83 -3.50 -8.13
CA GLY A 501 13.74 -2.82 -7.44
C GLY A 501 12.37 -3.08 -8.08
N ALA A 502 12.30 -3.06 -9.42
CA ALA A 502 11.09 -3.43 -10.15
C ALA A 502 10.68 -4.90 -9.91
N TRP A 503 11.65 -5.82 -9.84
CA TRP A 503 11.39 -7.22 -9.51
C TRP A 503 10.83 -7.35 -8.08
N TYR A 504 11.44 -6.73 -7.07
CA TYR A 504 10.87 -6.74 -5.72
C TYR A 504 9.48 -6.06 -5.66
N ALA A 505 9.28 -4.98 -6.41
CA ALA A 505 7.98 -4.31 -6.52
C ALA A 505 6.90 -5.21 -7.15
N ARG A 506 7.28 -6.12 -8.06
CA ARG A 506 6.38 -7.15 -8.62
C ARG A 506 5.96 -8.16 -7.56
N GLU A 507 6.91 -8.81 -6.88
CA GLU A 507 6.60 -9.87 -5.91
C GLU A 507 5.89 -9.31 -4.65
N SER A 508 6.06 -8.02 -4.35
CA SER A 508 5.33 -7.30 -3.29
C SER A 508 4.02 -6.64 -3.73
N GLY A 509 3.55 -6.86 -4.97
CA GLY A 509 2.27 -6.33 -5.46
C GLY A 509 2.22 -4.82 -5.72
N ASN A 510 3.36 -4.13 -5.64
CA ASN A 510 3.47 -2.68 -5.81
C ASN A 510 3.54 -2.29 -7.31
N PHE A 511 2.49 -2.60 -8.07
CA PHE A 511 2.49 -2.51 -9.54
C PHE A 511 2.84 -1.12 -10.10
N ALA A 512 2.43 -0.03 -9.43
CA ALA A 512 2.77 1.33 -9.83
C ALA A 512 4.28 1.63 -9.75
N GLU A 513 4.96 1.15 -8.70
CA GLU A 513 6.41 1.27 -8.51
C GLU A 513 7.15 0.37 -9.51
N LEU A 514 6.69 -0.87 -9.68
CA LEU A 514 7.16 -1.81 -10.70
C LEU A 514 7.17 -1.15 -12.08
N ARG A 515 6.05 -0.55 -12.52
CA ARG A 515 5.95 0.10 -13.83
C ARG A 515 6.90 1.29 -13.96
N ASP A 516 7.00 2.15 -12.95
CA ASP A 516 7.88 3.34 -13.02
C ASP A 516 9.36 2.95 -13.03
N MET A 517 9.79 2.06 -12.12
CA MET A 517 11.16 1.56 -12.04
C MET A 517 11.55 0.77 -13.31
N ALA A 518 10.67 -0.11 -13.81
CA ALA A 518 10.89 -0.85 -15.06
C ALA A 518 10.99 0.11 -16.26
N SER A 519 10.10 1.12 -16.35
CA SER A 519 10.12 2.10 -17.44
C SER A 519 11.40 2.95 -17.43
N LYS A 520 11.87 3.37 -16.24
CA LYS A 520 13.12 4.13 -16.09
C LYS A 520 14.36 3.27 -16.37
N SER A 521 14.38 2.01 -15.91
CA SER A 521 15.41 1.03 -16.26
C SER A 521 15.49 0.80 -17.78
N GLN A 522 14.34 0.53 -18.42
CA GLN A 522 14.22 0.26 -19.85
C GLN A 522 14.72 1.44 -20.69
N LYS A 523 14.22 2.66 -20.42
CA LYS A 523 14.64 3.88 -21.10
C LYS A 523 16.14 4.13 -20.93
N GLN A 524 16.69 3.89 -19.73
CA GLN A 524 18.11 4.13 -19.48
C GLN A 524 19.03 3.08 -20.13
N ARG A 525 18.63 1.80 -20.17
CA ARG A 525 19.40 0.76 -20.88
C ARG A 525 19.36 0.99 -22.40
N ALA A 526 18.19 1.34 -22.95
CA ALA A 526 18.03 1.69 -24.36
C ALA A 526 18.97 2.83 -24.79
N LEU A 527 19.14 3.86 -23.96
CA LEU A 527 20.06 4.98 -24.21
C LEU A 527 21.56 4.64 -24.05
N LEU A 528 21.93 3.56 -23.35
CA LEU A 528 23.33 3.19 -23.06
C LEU A 528 23.86 2.06 -23.94
N LEU A 529 22.99 1.12 -24.30
CA LEU A 529 23.32 -0.17 -24.91
C LEU A 529 22.61 -0.35 -26.27
N GLY A 530 21.63 0.52 -26.59
CA GLY A 530 20.71 0.36 -27.70
C GLY A 530 19.40 -0.31 -27.28
N SER A 531 18.35 -0.10 -28.09
CA SER A 531 17.03 -0.75 -27.94
C SER A 531 17.09 -2.28 -28.03
N GLU A 532 18.10 -2.79 -28.74
CA GLU A 532 18.24 -4.19 -29.14
C GLU A 532 19.29 -4.98 -28.33
N ASP A 533 19.73 -4.44 -27.18
CA ASP A 533 20.61 -5.15 -26.25
C ASP A 533 19.79 -6.04 -25.29
N GLU A 534 20.30 -7.22 -24.93
CA GLU A 534 19.57 -8.19 -24.11
C GLU A 534 19.23 -7.66 -22.69
N GLN A 535 20.01 -6.75 -22.10
CA GLN A 535 19.63 -6.10 -20.85
C GLN A 535 18.54 -5.06 -21.04
N THR A 536 18.53 -4.34 -22.17
CA THR A 536 17.40 -3.48 -22.55
C THR A 536 16.14 -4.32 -22.76
N LEU A 537 16.22 -5.41 -23.53
CA LEU A 537 15.11 -6.33 -23.80
C LEU A 537 14.55 -6.95 -22.51
N ARG A 538 15.40 -7.34 -21.55
CA ARG A 538 14.97 -7.78 -20.21
C ARG A 538 14.17 -6.72 -19.46
N SER A 539 14.60 -5.46 -19.48
CA SER A 539 13.82 -4.36 -18.86
C SER A 539 12.53 -4.06 -19.63
N THR A 540 12.49 -4.23 -20.95
CA THR A 540 11.26 -4.16 -21.75
C THR A 540 10.29 -5.29 -21.37
N THR A 541 10.76 -6.53 -21.20
CA THR A 541 9.93 -7.64 -20.71
C THR A 541 9.40 -7.38 -19.29
N MET A 542 10.21 -6.80 -18.39
CA MET A 542 9.74 -6.41 -17.05
C MET A 542 8.66 -5.32 -17.10
N LEU A 543 8.77 -4.35 -18.02
CA LEU A 543 7.74 -3.34 -18.26
C LEU A 543 6.47 -3.93 -18.89
N ALA A 544 6.59 -4.90 -19.79
CA ALA A 544 5.44 -5.62 -20.32
C ALA A 544 4.70 -6.42 -19.23
N HIS A 545 5.44 -7.12 -18.36
CA HIS A 545 4.86 -7.77 -17.18
C HIS A 545 4.19 -6.78 -16.23
N ALA A 546 4.73 -5.57 -16.06
CA ALA A 546 4.08 -4.50 -15.29
C ALA A 546 2.72 -4.12 -15.89
N HIS A 547 2.67 -3.91 -17.21
CA HIS A 547 1.41 -3.62 -17.91
C HIS A 547 0.44 -4.80 -17.86
N ARG A 548 0.91 -6.05 -18.00
CA ARG A 548 0.08 -7.26 -17.90
C ARG A 548 -0.56 -7.42 -16.52
N LEU A 549 0.18 -7.10 -15.46
CA LEU A 549 -0.29 -7.11 -14.07
C LEU A 549 -1.19 -5.91 -13.72
N GLU A 550 -1.10 -4.78 -14.42
CA GLU A 550 -2.06 -3.66 -14.31
C GLU A 550 -3.34 -3.85 -15.17
N GLY A 551 -3.54 -5.01 -15.81
CA GLY A 551 -4.66 -5.26 -16.74
C GLY A 551 -4.51 -4.56 -18.11
N ARG A 552 -3.35 -3.95 -18.41
CA ARG A 552 -3.04 -3.23 -19.65
C ARG A 552 -2.44 -4.14 -20.70
N TRP A 553 -3.19 -5.17 -21.08
CA TRP A 553 -2.67 -6.26 -21.91
C TRP A 553 -2.27 -5.83 -23.33
N LYS A 554 -2.88 -4.77 -23.87
CA LYS A 554 -2.59 -4.22 -25.21
C LYS A 554 -1.23 -3.49 -25.23
N GLU A 555 -0.88 -2.77 -24.16
CA GLU A 555 0.46 -2.19 -23.99
C GLU A 555 1.53 -3.26 -23.68
N ALA A 556 1.17 -4.34 -22.98
CA ALA A 556 2.07 -5.48 -22.76
C ALA A 556 2.41 -6.20 -24.08
N GLU A 557 1.38 -6.51 -24.88
CA GLU A 557 1.48 -7.12 -26.21
C GLU A 557 2.43 -6.36 -27.14
N GLN A 558 2.28 -5.03 -27.25
CA GLN A 558 3.14 -4.19 -28.11
C GLN A 558 4.62 -4.31 -27.73
N LEU A 559 4.94 -4.36 -26.44
CA LEU A 559 6.30 -4.51 -25.92
C LEU A 559 6.83 -5.94 -26.10
N GLU A 560 5.99 -6.96 -25.92
CA GLU A 560 6.38 -8.37 -26.08
C GLU A 560 6.57 -8.75 -27.55
N VAL A 561 5.74 -8.26 -28.47
CA VAL A 561 5.95 -8.39 -29.92
C VAL A 561 7.26 -7.72 -30.34
N GLN A 562 7.54 -6.50 -29.85
CA GLN A 562 8.81 -5.82 -30.13
C GLN A 562 10.02 -6.63 -29.65
N VAL A 563 9.97 -7.16 -28.43
CA VAL A 563 11.06 -7.97 -27.86
C VAL A 563 11.22 -9.30 -28.60
N MET A 564 10.11 -9.95 -28.95
CA MET A 564 10.09 -11.21 -29.68
C MET A 564 10.72 -11.07 -31.07
N GLU A 565 10.30 -10.11 -31.90
CA GLU A 565 10.89 -9.89 -33.23
C GLU A 565 12.35 -9.44 -33.16
N THR A 566 12.74 -8.64 -32.15
CA THR A 566 14.14 -8.24 -31.95
C THR A 566 15.03 -9.44 -31.60
N ARG A 567 14.54 -10.38 -30.77
CA ARG A 567 15.29 -11.61 -30.45
C ARG A 567 15.30 -12.60 -31.62
N LYS A 568 14.16 -12.76 -32.30
CA LYS A 568 13.99 -13.60 -33.50
C LYS A 568 14.91 -13.19 -34.65
N THR A 569 15.08 -11.89 -34.90
CA THR A 569 15.99 -11.37 -35.93
C THR A 569 17.47 -11.46 -35.56
N LYS A 570 17.84 -11.29 -34.28
CA LYS A 570 19.25 -11.35 -33.83
C LYS A 570 19.79 -12.73 -33.48
N LEU A 571 18.96 -13.56 -32.84
CA LEU A 571 19.36 -14.82 -32.22
C LEU A 571 18.81 -16.03 -32.97
N GLY A 572 17.82 -15.83 -33.84
CA GLY A 572 17.05 -16.89 -34.48
C GLY A 572 15.72 -17.15 -33.77
N VAL A 573 14.79 -17.77 -34.49
CA VAL A 573 13.47 -18.20 -33.97
C VAL A 573 13.60 -19.36 -32.97
N ASP A 574 14.68 -20.14 -33.08
CA ASP A 574 14.97 -21.33 -32.29
C ASP A 574 15.77 -21.07 -31.00
N HIS A 575 16.18 -19.81 -30.76
CA HIS A 575 16.96 -19.46 -29.59
C HIS A 575 16.10 -19.41 -28.31
N PRO A 576 16.55 -19.96 -27.17
CA PRO A 576 15.75 -20.02 -25.93
C PRO A 576 15.14 -18.69 -25.48
N SER A 577 15.87 -17.57 -25.59
CA SER A 577 15.31 -16.24 -25.25
C SER A 577 14.18 -15.80 -26.19
N THR A 578 14.21 -16.19 -27.47
CA THR A 578 13.13 -15.93 -28.43
C THR A 578 11.91 -16.76 -28.06
N LEU A 579 12.11 -18.05 -27.81
CA LEU A 579 11.08 -19.00 -27.35
C LEU A 579 10.41 -18.55 -26.04
N THR A 580 11.18 -18.04 -25.07
CA THR A 580 10.64 -17.43 -23.85
C THR A 580 9.81 -16.16 -24.13
N SER A 581 10.20 -15.37 -25.13
CA SER A 581 9.46 -14.14 -25.50
C SER A 581 8.13 -14.48 -26.18
N MET A 582 8.10 -15.53 -27.01
CA MET A 582 6.89 -16.07 -27.62
C MET A 582 5.96 -16.68 -26.57
N ALA A 583 6.49 -17.42 -25.59
CA ALA A 583 5.71 -17.98 -24.49
C ALA A 583 5.09 -16.90 -23.57
N ASN A 584 5.80 -15.79 -23.35
CA ASN A 584 5.25 -14.62 -22.66
C ASN A 584 4.08 -14.00 -23.46
N LEU A 585 4.28 -13.76 -24.75
CA LEU A 585 3.24 -13.23 -25.64
C LEU A 585 2.00 -14.14 -25.70
N GLY A 586 2.18 -15.47 -25.76
CA GLY A 586 1.09 -16.44 -25.67
C GLY A 586 0.32 -16.33 -24.36
N SER A 587 1.00 -16.13 -23.22
CA SER A 587 0.33 -15.85 -21.94
C SER A 587 -0.41 -14.50 -21.94
N THR A 588 0.11 -13.48 -22.61
CA THR A 588 -0.57 -12.18 -22.75
C THR A 588 -1.81 -12.29 -23.64
N TYR A 589 -1.76 -13.04 -24.74
CA TYR A 589 -2.95 -13.36 -25.55
C TYR A 589 -3.97 -14.18 -24.76
N ARG A 590 -3.51 -15.10 -23.89
CA ARG A 590 -4.42 -15.89 -23.05
C ARG A 590 -5.11 -15.05 -21.98
N ASP A 591 -4.40 -14.13 -21.34
CA ASP A 591 -5.00 -13.15 -20.43
C ASP A 591 -5.98 -12.19 -21.18
N GLN A 592 -5.78 -11.95 -22.50
CA GLN A 592 -6.72 -11.20 -23.36
C GLN A 592 -7.92 -12.02 -23.89
N GLY A 593 -8.09 -13.29 -23.50
CA GLY A 593 -9.11 -14.17 -24.07
C GLY A 593 -8.88 -14.59 -25.53
N ARG A 594 -7.73 -14.24 -26.14
CA ARG A 594 -7.38 -14.52 -27.55
C ARG A 594 -6.74 -15.90 -27.68
N TRP A 595 -7.46 -16.93 -27.23
CA TRP A 595 -6.91 -18.29 -27.10
C TRP A 595 -6.54 -18.94 -28.43
N GLU A 596 -7.26 -18.64 -29.51
CA GLU A 596 -6.92 -19.06 -30.88
C GLU A 596 -5.57 -18.52 -31.38
N GLU A 597 -5.08 -17.40 -30.82
CA GLU A 597 -3.77 -16.82 -31.16
C GLU A 597 -2.67 -17.28 -30.19
N ALA A 598 -3.02 -17.65 -28.96
CA ALA A 598 -2.10 -18.22 -27.97
C ALA A 598 -1.67 -19.65 -28.34
N GLU A 599 -2.62 -20.51 -28.73
CA GLU A 599 -2.38 -21.92 -29.07
C GLU A 599 -1.29 -22.14 -30.15
N PRO A 600 -1.34 -21.51 -31.35
CA PRO A 600 -0.31 -21.73 -32.37
C PRO A 600 1.08 -21.24 -31.93
N LEU A 601 1.17 -20.22 -31.07
CA LEU A 601 2.43 -19.78 -30.48
C LEU A 601 2.95 -20.81 -29.45
N ASP A 602 2.12 -21.26 -28.52
CA ASP A 602 2.52 -22.25 -27.51
C ASP A 602 2.91 -23.60 -28.16
N VAL A 603 2.18 -24.05 -29.18
CA VAL A 603 2.54 -25.23 -30.01
C VAL A 603 3.89 -25.03 -30.70
N GLN A 604 4.10 -23.90 -31.37
CA GLN A 604 5.37 -23.60 -32.05
C GLN A 604 6.54 -23.57 -31.04
N VAL A 605 6.36 -22.94 -29.87
CA VAL A 605 7.39 -22.91 -28.82
C VAL A 605 7.67 -24.31 -28.28
N MET A 606 6.64 -25.13 -28.09
CA MET A 606 6.77 -26.52 -27.64
C MET A 606 7.56 -27.37 -28.63
N GLU A 607 7.20 -27.36 -29.92
CA GLU A 607 7.90 -28.15 -30.95
C GLU A 607 9.36 -27.69 -31.14
N MET A 608 9.59 -26.38 -31.16
CA MET A 608 10.95 -25.83 -31.29
C MET A 608 11.82 -26.14 -30.07
N SER A 609 11.26 -26.05 -28.85
CA SER A 609 11.99 -26.46 -27.63
C SER A 609 12.29 -27.97 -27.65
N LYS A 610 11.29 -28.79 -27.99
CA LYS A 610 11.38 -30.26 -28.04
C LYS A 610 12.40 -30.76 -29.06
N THR A 611 12.52 -30.10 -30.21
CA THR A 611 13.49 -30.45 -31.27
C THR A 611 14.91 -29.94 -31.01
N LYS A 612 15.08 -28.79 -30.34
CA LYS A 612 16.38 -28.14 -30.12
C LYS A 612 17.03 -28.49 -28.78
N LEU A 613 16.23 -28.58 -27.72
CA LEU A 613 16.68 -28.78 -26.34
C LEU A 613 16.37 -30.21 -25.85
N GLY A 614 15.50 -30.93 -26.56
CA GLY A 614 15.01 -32.26 -26.20
C GLY A 614 13.70 -32.20 -25.40
N VAL A 615 13.03 -33.35 -25.28
CA VAL A 615 11.75 -33.49 -24.57
C VAL A 615 11.90 -33.18 -23.08
N ASP A 616 12.99 -33.68 -22.48
CA ASP A 616 13.27 -33.62 -21.03
C ASP A 616 13.69 -32.23 -20.52
N HIS A 617 13.91 -31.25 -21.39
CA HIS A 617 14.52 -29.98 -21.00
C HIS A 617 13.54 -29.06 -20.24
N PRO A 618 13.95 -28.37 -19.16
CA PRO A 618 13.05 -27.53 -18.35
C PRO A 618 12.26 -26.47 -19.14
N SER A 619 12.83 -25.92 -20.22
CA SER A 619 12.10 -25.01 -21.13
C SER A 619 10.99 -25.73 -21.89
N THR A 620 11.26 -26.92 -22.44
CA THR A 620 10.27 -27.76 -23.14
C THR A 620 9.12 -28.14 -22.21
N LEU A 621 9.45 -28.59 -21.00
CA LEU A 621 8.49 -28.87 -19.93
C LEU A 621 7.66 -27.64 -19.53
N THR A 622 8.20 -26.43 -19.70
CA THR A 622 7.48 -25.19 -19.44
C THR A 622 6.54 -24.83 -20.59
N SER A 623 6.99 -24.94 -21.84
CA SER A 623 6.12 -24.72 -23.01
C SER A 623 4.97 -25.72 -23.10
N MET A 624 5.18 -26.99 -22.74
CA MET A 624 4.11 -27.98 -22.68
C MET A 624 3.07 -27.65 -21.60
N ALA A 625 3.49 -27.16 -20.43
CA ALA A 625 2.57 -26.74 -19.36
C ALA A 625 1.86 -25.40 -19.65
N ASN A 626 2.48 -24.52 -20.45
CA ASN A 626 1.81 -23.35 -21.00
C ASN A 626 0.70 -23.78 -21.97
N LEU A 627 1.01 -24.65 -22.93
CA LEU A 627 0.03 -25.21 -23.88
C LEU A 627 -1.12 -25.93 -23.16
N GLY A 628 -0.83 -26.77 -22.16
CA GLY A 628 -1.85 -27.41 -21.32
C GLY A 628 -2.73 -26.40 -20.57
N SER A 629 -2.16 -25.28 -20.12
CA SER A 629 -2.96 -24.17 -19.55
C SER A 629 -3.79 -23.45 -20.62
N THR A 630 -3.28 -23.30 -21.84
CA THR A 630 -4.01 -22.71 -22.97
C THR A 630 -5.19 -23.59 -23.40
N TYR A 631 -5.01 -24.91 -23.48
CA TYR A 631 -6.13 -25.85 -23.64
C TYR A 631 -7.10 -25.84 -22.47
N ARG A 632 -6.61 -25.69 -21.22
CA ARG A 632 -7.49 -25.66 -20.04
C ARG A 632 -8.40 -24.42 -20.03
N ASP A 633 -7.85 -23.27 -20.39
CA ASP A 633 -8.59 -22.01 -20.47
C ASP A 633 -9.58 -22.04 -21.66
N GLN A 634 -9.28 -22.76 -22.76
CA GLN A 634 -10.21 -23.10 -23.85
C GLN A 634 -11.26 -24.19 -23.52
N GLY A 635 -11.35 -24.68 -22.29
CA GLY A 635 -12.27 -25.78 -21.93
C GLY A 635 -11.87 -27.19 -22.41
N ARG A 636 -10.75 -27.34 -23.15
CA ARG A 636 -10.26 -28.61 -23.74
C ARG A 636 -9.47 -29.46 -22.72
N TRP A 637 -10.11 -29.79 -21.60
CA TRP A 637 -9.44 -30.42 -20.44
C TRP A 637 -8.87 -31.81 -20.72
N GLU A 638 -9.55 -32.61 -21.56
CA GLU A 638 -9.08 -33.91 -22.08
C GLU A 638 -7.78 -33.81 -22.89
N GLU A 639 -7.47 -32.65 -23.49
CA GLU A 639 -6.22 -32.42 -24.23
C GLU A 639 -5.12 -31.83 -23.32
N ALA A 640 -5.51 -31.15 -22.24
CA ALA A 640 -4.59 -30.65 -21.22
C ALA A 640 -4.02 -31.77 -20.33
N GLU A 641 -4.86 -32.72 -19.89
CA GLU A 641 -4.46 -33.84 -19.02
C GLU A 641 -3.24 -34.63 -19.52
N PRO A 642 -3.19 -35.17 -20.76
CA PRO A 642 -2.05 -35.96 -21.21
C PRO A 642 -0.75 -35.13 -21.28
N LEU A 643 -0.83 -33.82 -21.51
CA LEU A 643 0.33 -32.92 -21.46
C LEU A 643 0.80 -32.69 -20.02
N ASP A 644 -0.11 -32.35 -19.10
CA ASP A 644 0.23 -32.11 -17.69
C ASP A 644 0.76 -33.39 -17.02
N VAL A 645 0.15 -34.56 -17.27
CA VAL A 645 0.63 -35.87 -16.79
C VAL A 645 2.04 -36.18 -17.32
N GLN A 646 2.28 -36.00 -18.63
CA GLN A 646 3.60 -36.26 -19.22
C GLN A 646 4.68 -35.33 -18.63
N VAL A 647 4.36 -34.05 -18.47
CA VAL A 647 5.26 -33.04 -17.90
C VAL A 647 5.52 -33.29 -16.41
N MET A 648 4.51 -33.73 -15.66
CA MET A 648 4.63 -34.09 -14.25
C MET A 648 5.55 -35.29 -14.05
N GLU A 649 5.35 -36.42 -14.75
CA GLU A 649 6.21 -37.61 -14.61
C GLU A 649 7.64 -37.38 -15.13
N MET A 650 7.82 -36.59 -16.20
CA MET A 650 9.17 -36.19 -16.63
C MET A 650 9.88 -35.31 -15.59
N SER A 651 9.16 -34.36 -14.96
CA SER A 651 9.73 -33.53 -13.88
C SER A 651 10.09 -34.40 -12.66
N LYS A 652 9.19 -35.29 -12.26
CA LYS A 652 9.29 -36.21 -11.13
C LYS A 652 10.43 -37.23 -11.27
N THR A 653 10.70 -37.71 -12.48
CA THR A 653 11.81 -38.65 -12.76
C THR A 653 13.18 -37.96 -12.91
N LYS A 654 13.23 -36.69 -13.35
CA LYS A 654 14.50 -35.96 -13.58
C LYS A 654 14.95 -35.10 -12.40
N LEU A 655 14.01 -34.41 -11.76
CA LEU A 655 14.23 -33.47 -10.67
C LEU A 655 13.83 -34.05 -9.31
N GLY A 656 13.10 -35.17 -9.31
CA GLY A 656 12.45 -35.76 -8.14
C GLY A 656 11.02 -35.22 -7.94
N VAL A 657 10.23 -35.99 -7.18
CA VAL A 657 8.92 -35.58 -6.59
C VAL A 657 9.04 -34.24 -5.85
N ASP A 658 10.23 -34.02 -5.30
CA ASP A 658 10.55 -33.14 -4.18
C ASP A 658 11.02 -31.73 -4.61
N HIS A 659 11.03 -31.44 -5.90
CA HIS A 659 11.60 -30.23 -6.50
C HIS A 659 10.50 -29.19 -6.79
N PRO A 660 10.73 -27.87 -6.57
CA PRO A 660 9.73 -26.82 -6.77
C PRO A 660 9.00 -26.90 -8.12
N ASN A 661 9.73 -27.04 -9.24
CA ASN A 661 9.11 -27.20 -10.56
C ASN A 661 8.16 -28.40 -10.62
N THR A 662 8.53 -29.57 -10.10
CA THR A 662 7.66 -30.78 -10.09
C THR A 662 6.37 -30.50 -9.33
N LEU A 663 6.48 -29.85 -8.18
CA LEU A 663 5.36 -29.48 -7.32
C LEU A 663 4.43 -28.47 -8.04
N THR A 664 4.98 -27.52 -8.81
CA THR A 664 4.18 -26.66 -9.71
C THR A 664 3.45 -27.46 -10.79
N ARG A 665 4.07 -28.50 -11.39
CA ARG A 665 3.39 -29.33 -12.40
C ARG A 665 2.28 -30.20 -11.79
N MET A 666 2.47 -30.69 -10.57
CA MET A 666 1.43 -31.41 -9.83
C MET A 666 0.23 -30.50 -9.52
N ALA A 667 0.46 -29.24 -9.14
CA ALA A 667 -0.61 -28.25 -8.92
C ALA A 667 -1.34 -27.87 -10.23
N ASN A 668 -0.63 -27.78 -11.37
CA ASN A 668 -1.26 -27.62 -12.68
C ASN A 668 -2.20 -28.80 -13.00
N LEU A 669 -1.70 -30.04 -12.83
CA LEU A 669 -2.48 -31.26 -13.07
C LEU A 669 -3.70 -31.36 -12.12
N ALA A 670 -3.52 -30.99 -10.85
CA ALA A 670 -4.63 -30.91 -9.88
C ALA A 670 -5.73 -29.95 -10.35
N SER A 671 -5.37 -28.79 -10.90
CA SER A 671 -6.33 -27.85 -11.50
C SER A 671 -7.01 -28.40 -12.76
N THR A 672 -6.30 -29.19 -13.57
CA THR A 672 -6.88 -29.83 -14.76
C THR A 672 -7.91 -30.90 -14.34
N PHE A 673 -7.62 -31.72 -13.32
CA PHE A 673 -8.61 -32.62 -12.70
C PHE A 673 -9.76 -31.86 -12.02
N TRP A 674 -9.48 -30.73 -11.37
CA TRP A 674 -10.49 -29.91 -10.68
C TRP A 674 -11.53 -29.34 -11.66
N ASN A 675 -11.08 -28.87 -12.84
CA ASN A 675 -11.95 -28.45 -13.92
C ASN A 675 -12.82 -29.60 -14.46
N GLN A 676 -12.24 -30.79 -14.65
CA GLN A 676 -12.96 -32.02 -15.03
C GLN A 676 -13.94 -32.55 -13.96
N GLY A 677 -14.05 -31.91 -12.79
CA GLY A 677 -14.88 -32.38 -11.67
C GLY A 677 -14.28 -33.56 -10.88
N ARG A 678 -13.06 -34.00 -11.20
CA ARG A 678 -12.32 -35.09 -10.53
C ARG A 678 -11.67 -34.59 -9.23
N TRP A 679 -12.47 -34.03 -8.34
CA TRP A 679 -12.00 -33.33 -7.14
C TRP A 679 -11.27 -34.22 -6.13
N GLU A 680 -11.51 -35.53 -6.11
CA GLU A 680 -10.74 -36.47 -5.28
C GLU A 680 -9.29 -36.62 -5.76
N GLU A 681 -9.07 -36.68 -7.09
CA GLU A 681 -7.73 -36.79 -7.68
C GLU A 681 -6.97 -35.46 -7.56
N ALA A 682 -7.67 -34.33 -7.70
CA ALA A 682 -7.13 -33.01 -7.37
C ALA A 682 -6.67 -32.93 -5.91
N GLU A 683 -7.48 -33.42 -4.96
CA GLU A 683 -7.15 -33.41 -3.53
C GLU A 683 -5.87 -34.22 -3.22
N GLN A 684 -5.69 -35.41 -3.80
CA GLN A 684 -4.48 -36.20 -3.55
C GLN A 684 -3.21 -35.46 -4.00
N LEU A 685 -3.26 -34.79 -5.16
CA LEU A 685 -2.15 -33.98 -5.66
C LEU A 685 -1.94 -32.71 -4.82
N ASP A 686 -2.99 -31.95 -4.53
CA ASP A 686 -2.94 -30.73 -3.71
C ASP A 686 -2.41 -31.01 -2.29
N MET A 687 -2.86 -32.10 -1.64
CA MET A 687 -2.35 -32.52 -0.34
C MET A 687 -0.87 -32.90 -0.39
N GLN A 688 -0.44 -33.65 -1.40
CA GLN A 688 0.96 -34.02 -1.57
C GLN A 688 1.85 -32.79 -1.82
N VAL A 689 1.41 -31.88 -2.68
CA VAL A 689 2.11 -30.62 -2.97
C VAL A 689 2.21 -29.76 -1.71
N MET A 690 1.09 -29.52 -1.03
CA MET A 690 1.02 -28.71 0.19
C MET A 690 1.95 -29.26 1.27
N GLN A 691 1.91 -30.57 1.54
CA GLN A 691 2.73 -31.17 2.59
C GLN A 691 4.23 -31.13 2.26
N THR A 692 4.63 -31.38 1.01
CA THR A 692 6.04 -31.31 0.59
C THR A 692 6.58 -29.87 0.59
N ILE A 693 5.79 -28.87 0.17
CA ILE A 693 6.21 -27.46 0.25
C ILE A 693 6.27 -27.01 1.72
N LYS A 694 5.26 -27.33 2.54
CA LYS A 694 5.19 -26.98 3.97
C LYS A 694 6.34 -27.55 4.80
N THR A 695 6.78 -28.76 4.49
CA THR A 695 7.92 -29.41 5.17
C THR A 695 9.29 -28.86 4.74
N LYS A 696 9.40 -28.27 3.54
CA LYS A 696 10.66 -27.73 3.00
C LYS A 696 10.85 -26.23 3.20
N LEU A 697 9.81 -25.45 2.96
CA LEU A 697 9.84 -23.98 2.99
C LEU A 697 9.19 -23.41 4.26
N GLY A 698 8.57 -24.27 5.08
CA GLY A 698 7.83 -23.88 6.27
C GLY A 698 6.38 -23.49 5.97
N VAL A 699 5.60 -23.26 7.03
CA VAL A 699 4.17 -22.90 6.94
C VAL A 699 3.93 -21.47 6.46
N ASP A 700 4.88 -20.57 6.70
CA ASP A 700 4.74 -19.13 6.40
C ASP A 700 5.10 -18.74 4.95
N HIS A 701 5.69 -19.65 4.17
CA HIS A 701 6.21 -19.32 2.84
C HIS A 701 5.06 -19.12 1.81
N PRO A 702 5.10 -18.10 0.93
CA PRO A 702 4.04 -17.82 -0.04
C PRO A 702 3.57 -19.04 -0.86
N ASN A 703 4.49 -19.84 -1.40
CA ASN A 703 4.12 -21.07 -2.11
C ASN A 703 3.31 -22.07 -1.24
N THR A 704 3.61 -22.18 0.05
CA THR A 704 2.83 -23.01 0.99
C THR A 704 1.42 -22.45 1.13
N LEU A 705 1.29 -21.13 1.27
CA LEU A 705 0.03 -20.40 1.37
C LEU A 705 -0.82 -20.56 0.09
N THR A 706 -0.21 -20.53 -1.09
CA THR A 706 -0.87 -20.80 -2.37
C THR A 706 -1.35 -22.25 -2.49
N SER A 707 -0.51 -23.25 -2.20
CA SER A 707 -0.92 -24.66 -2.25
C SER A 707 -1.97 -25.01 -1.18
N MET A 708 -1.92 -24.34 -0.03
CA MET A 708 -2.99 -24.37 0.95
C MET A 708 -4.28 -23.76 0.38
N ALA A 709 -4.23 -22.58 -0.24
CA ALA A 709 -5.40 -21.96 -0.86
C ALA A 709 -6.05 -22.85 -1.92
N ASN A 710 -5.27 -23.50 -2.79
CA ASN A 710 -5.75 -24.46 -3.78
C ASN A 710 -6.49 -25.64 -3.13
N LEU A 711 -5.87 -26.30 -2.14
CA LEU A 711 -6.51 -27.39 -1.40
C LEU A 711 -7.82 -26.94 -0.72
N GLY A 712 -7.87 -25.70 -0.22
CA GLY A 712 -9.08 -25.07 0.30
C GLY A 712 -10.18 -24.90 -0.75
N LEU A 713 -9.85 -24.53 -1.99
CA LEU A 713 -10.80 -24.48 -3.11
C LEU A 713 -11.28 -25.88 -3.53
N THR A 714 -10.40 -26.88 -3.50
CA THR A 714 -10.76 -28.29 -3.75
C THR A 714 -11.74 -28.81 -2.68
N TYR A 715 -11.46 -28.60 -1.39
CA TYR A 715 -12.41 -28.90 -0.30
C TYR A 715 -13.73 -28.13 -0.42
N ARG A 716 -13.69 -26.87 -0.85
CA ARG A 716 -14.89 -26.04 -1.01
C ARG A 716 -15.85 -26.61 -2.06
N ASN A 717 -15.32 -27.10 -3.18
CA ASN A 717 -16.14 -27.74 -4.23
C ASN A 717 -16.63 -29.14 -3.82
N GLN A 718 -15.83 -29.93 -3.09
CA GLN A 718 -16.25 -31.20 -2.47
C GLN A 718 -17.32 -31.03 -1.36
N GLY A 719 -17.88 -29.84 -1.12
CA GLY A 719 -18.86 -29.60 -0.05
C GLY A 719 -18.26 -29.59 1.37
N ARG A 720 -16.94 -29.71 1.53
CA ARG A 720 -16.24 -29.80 2.82
C ARG A 720 -15.90 -28.41 3.37
N TRP A 721 -16.92 -27.55 3.44
CA TRP A 721 -16.75 -26.11 3.67
C TRP A 721 -16.11 -25.75 5.02
N GLU A 722 -16.29 -26.56 6.07
CA GLU A 722 -15.59 -26.35 7.35
C GLU A 722 -14.05 -26.52 7.21
N GLU A 723 -13.61 -27.46 6.37
CA GLU A 723 -12.19 -27.77 6.21
C GLU A 723 -11.53 -26.73 5.30
N ALA A 724 -12.25 -26.30 4.25
CA ALA A 724 -11.92 -25.12 3.47
C ALA A 724 -11.79 -23.86 4.35
N GLU A 725 -12.76 -23.60 5.24
CA GLU A 725 -12.74 -22.44 6.16
C GLU A 725 -11.54 -22.48 7.10
N LYS A 726 -11.33 -23.58 7.85
CA LYS A 726 -10.21 -23.71 8.81
C LYS A 726 -8.86 -23.44 8.13
N LEU A 727 -8.70 -23.91 6.90
CA LEU A 727 -7.48 -23.82 6.12
C LEU A 727 -7.31 -22.42 5.49
N LEU A 728 -8.36 -21.84 4.90
CA LEU A 728 -8.32 -20.51 4.31
C LEU A 728 -8.22 -19.37 5.34
N VAL A 729 -8.78 -19.54 6.55
CA VAL A 729 -8.55 -18.62 7.68
C VAL A 729 -7.06 -18.59 8.05
N GLN A 730 -6.40 -19.75 8.09
CA GLN A 730 -4.94 -19.80 8.33
C GLN A 730 -4.16 -19.10 7.22
N VAL A 731 -4.49 -19.36 5.94
CA VAL A 731 -3.84 -18.68 4.81
C VAL A 731 -4.01 -17.16 4.89
N MET A 732 -5.21 -16.69 5.23
CA MET A 732 -5.53 -15.26 5.31
C MET A 732 -4.76 -14.56 6.42
N GLU A 733 -4.77 -15.06 7.65
CA GLU A 733 -4.02 -14.41 8.75
C GLU A 733 -2.50 -14.50 8.58
N THR A 734 -1.95 -15.60 8.03
CA THR A 734 -0.52 -15.68 7.73
C THR A 734 -0.12 -14.73 6.59
N SER A 735 -0.91 -14.63 5.51
CA SER A 735 -0.64 -13.67 4.42
C SER A 735 -0.72 -12.23 4.92
N LYS A 736 -1.76 -11.90 5.69
CA LYS A 736 -2.00 -10.58 6.30
C LYS A 736 -0.92 -10.15 7.28
N THR A 737 -0.28 -11.08 7.99
CA THR A 737 0.82 -10.80 8.93
C THR A 737 2.21 -10.78 8.28
N LYS A 738 2.44 -11.53 7.19
CA LYS A 738 3.76 -11.62 6.52
C LYS A 738 3.91 -10.68 5.31
N LEU A 739 2.85 -10.55 4.51
CA LEU A 739 2.82 -9.75 3.28
C LEU A 739 2.06 -8.43 3.46
N GLY A 740 1.21 -8.35 4.49
CA GLY A 740 0.38 -7.19 4.80
C GLY A 740 -1.05 -7.32 4.25
N VAL A 741 -1.95 -6.46 4.74
CA VAL A 741 -3.38 -6.46 4.36
C VAL A 741 -3.61 -6.02 2.90
N ASP A 742 -2.73 -5.17 2.38
CA ASP A 742 -2.84 -4.59 1.03
C ASP A 742 -2.30 -5.51 -0.10
N HIS A 743 -1.65 -6.62 0.25
CA HIS A 743 -0.95 -7.47 -0.72
C HIS A 743 -1.94 -8.28 -1.57
N PRO A 744 -1.76 -8.41 -2.90
CA PRO A 744 -2.68 -9.15 -3.77
C PRO A 744 -2.99 -10.57 -3.28
N SER A 745 -2.00 -11.32 -2.80
CA SER A 745 -2.22 -12.68 -2.29
C SER A 745 -3.06 -12.71 -1.01
N THR A 746 -2.97 -11.67 -0.17
CA THR A 746 -3.85 -11.50 1.00
C THR A 746 -5.29 -11.22 0.53
N LEU A 747 -5.48 -10.32 -0.44
CA LEU A 747 -6.80 -10.01 -1.01
C LEU A 747 -7.45 -11.24 -1.67
N THR A 748 -6.68 -12.03 -2.43
CA THR A 748 -7.13 -13.28 -3.03
C THR A 748 -7.48 -14.32 -1.95
N SER A 749 -6.70 -14.45 -0.88
CA SER A 749 -7.04 -15.36 0.24
C SER A 749 -8.31 -14.92 0.99
N MET A 750 -8.53 -13.62 1.18
CA MET A 750 -9.77 -13.07 1.74
C MET A 750 -10.97 -13.34 0.83
N ALA A 751 -10.82 -13.19 -0.49
CA ALA A 751 -11.86 -13.52 -1.46
C ALA A 751 -12.19 -15.02 -1.46
N ASN A 752 -11.19 -15.91 -1.38
CA ASN A 752 -11.38 -17.36 -1.27
C ASN A 752 -12.14 -17.74 0.02
N LEU A 753 -11.83 -17.08 1.14
CA LEU A 753 -12.54 -17.27 2.41
C LEU A 753 -13.98 -16.74 2.36
N ALA A 754 -14.19 -15.53 1.82
CA ALA A 754 -15.51 -14.95 1.60
C ALA A 754 -16.39 -15.84 0.72
N SER A 755 -15.79 -16.44 -0.32
CA SER A 755 -16.44 -17.43 -1.18
C SER A 755 -16.86 -18.69 -0.41
N THR A 756 -16.09 -19.10 0.59
CA THR A 756 -16.43 -20.25 1.44
C THR A 756 -17.58 -19.92 2.39
N PHE A 757 -17.60 -18.72 2.98
CA PHE A 757 -18.76 -18.23 3.73
C PHE A 757 -20.02 -18.08 2.86
N TRP A 758 -19.89 -17.68 1.60
CA TRP A 758 -21.00 -17.60 0.66
C TRP A 758 -21.61 -18.99 0.41
N ASN A 759 -20.78 -20.01 0.17
CA ASN A 759 -21.23 -21.40 0.02
C ASN A 759 -21.94 -21.91 1.29
N GLN A 760 -21.43 -21.56 2.48
CA GLN A 760 -22.05 -21.88 3.78
C GLN A 760 -23.34 -21.07 4.08
N GLY A 761 -23.83 -20.22 3.18
CA GLY A 761 -24.98 -19.34 3.43
C GLY A 761 -24.71 -18.18 4.41
N ARG A 762 -23.46 -18.00 4.88
CA ARG A 762 -23.02 -16.91 5.78
C ARG A 762 -22.78 -15.61 5.00
N TRP A 763 -23.75 -15.20 4.19
CA TRP A 763 -23.63 -14.10 3.22
C TRP A 763 -23.23 -12.74 3.83
N LYS A 764 -23.51 -12.49 5.12
CA LYS A 764 -23.09 -11.27 5.83
C LYS A 764 -21.59 -11.25 6.16
N GLU A 765 -20.98 -12.42 6.36
CA GLU A 765 -19.55 -12.55 6.58
C GLU A 765 -18.78 -12.53 5.25
N ALA A 766 -19.37 -13.12 4.21
CA ALA A 766 -18.90 -12.98 2.82
C ALA A 766 -18.90 -11.50 2.38
N GLU A 767 -20.02 -10.78 2.57
CA GLU A 767 -20.16 -9.35 2.30
C GLU A 767 -19.05 -8.53 2.98
N LYS A 768 -18.86 -8.72 4.29
CA LYS A 768 -17.85 -7.98 5.06
C LYS A 768 -16.44 -8.13 4.48
N LEU A 769 -16.06 -9.33 4.05
CA LEU A 769 -14.77 -9.58 3.42
C LEU A 769 -14.71 -9.04 1.99
N PHE A 770 -15.74 -9.24 1.16
CA PHE A 770 -15.76 -8.73 -0.21
C PHE A 770 -15.76 -7.21 -0.28
N VAL A 771 -16.45 -6.51 0.63
CA VAL A 771 -16.37 -5.04 0.75
C VAL A 771 -14.95 -4.60 1.07
N GLN A 772 -14.28 -5.23 2.05
CA GLN A 772 -12.89 -4.90 2.38
C GLN A 772 -11.94 -5.14 1.20
N VAL A 773 -12.08 -6.27 0.48
CA VAL A 773 -11.28 -6.56 -0.73
C VAL A 773 -11.56 -5.55 -1.83
N LEU A 774 -12.82 -5.14 -2.02
CA LEU A 774 -13.21 -4.14 -3.01
C LEU A 774 -12.65 -2.75 -2.68
N GLU A 775 -12.70 -2.29 -1.43
CA GLU A 775 -12.14 -1.00 -1.02
C GLU A 775 -10.61 -0.96 -1.18
N THR A 776 -9.90 -2.02 -0.76
CA THR A 776 -8.43 -2.09 -0.92
C THR A 776 -8.03 -2.21 -2.39
N SER A 777 -8.67 -3.07 -3.20
CA SER A 777 -8.36 -3.17 -4.63
C SER A 777 -8.68 -1.88 -5.39
N LYS A 778 -9.83 -1.24 -5.13
CA LYS A 778 -10.23 0.05 -5.71
C LYS A 778 -9.28 1.20 -5.39
N THR A 779 -8.64 1.20 -4.21
CA THR A 779 -7.67 2.23 -3.81
C THR A 779 -6.24 1.95 -4.29
N LYS A 780 -5.83 0.69 -4.43
CA LYS A 780 -4.46 0.30 -4.83
C LYS A 780 -4.29 0.07 -6.34
N LEU A 781 -5.28 -0.55 -6.96
CA LEU A 781 -5.26 -0.97 -8.38
C LEU A 781 -6.14 -0.06 -9.25
N GLY A 782 -7.18 0.54 -8.66
CA GLY A 782 -8.17 1.38 -9.33
C GLY A 782 -9.48 0.63 -9.62
N VAL A 783 -10.49 1.38 -10.08
CA VAL A 783 -11.83 0.86 -10.42
C VAL A 783 -11.77 -0.09 -11.62
N ASP A 784 -10.95 0.24 -12.61
CA ASP A 784 -10.93 -0.40 -13.93
C ASP A 784 -10.17 -1.74 -13.98
N HIS A 785 -9.61 -2.19 -12.85
CA HIS A 785 -8.69 -3.33 -12.79
C HIS A 785 -9.44 -4.68 -12.70
N PRO A 786 -9.02 -5.74 -13.42
CA PRO A 786 -9.70 -7.04 -13.41
C PRO A 786 -10.00 -7.59 -12.01
N ASN A 787 -9.02 -7.66 -11.10
CA ASN A 787 -9.26 -8.13 -9.71
C ASN A 787 -10.29 -7.27 -8.94
N THR A 788 -10.39 -5.96 -9.22
CA THR A 788 -11.42 -5.07 -8.63
C THR A 788 -12.80 -5.35 -9.23
N LEU A 789 -12.88 -5.59 -10.54
CA LEU A 789 -14.11 -5.96 -11.25
C LEU A 789 -14.66 -7.32 -10.79
N THR A 790 -13.79 -8.33 -10.65
CA THR A 790 -14.14 -9.63 -10.04
C THR A 790 -14.62 -9.47 -8.59
N SER A 791 -14.03 -8.55 -7.82
CA SER A 791 -14.47 -8.25 -6.45
C SER A 791 -15.86 -7.58 -6.42
N MET A 792 -16.15 -6.69 -7.37
CA MET A 792 -17.50 -6.11 -7.54
C MET A 792 -18.53 -7.17 -7.90
N ALA A 793 -18.24 -8.06 -8.86
CA ALA A 793 -19.16 -9.12 -9.28
C ALA A 793 -19.45 -10.14 -8.15
N ASN A 794 -18.44 -10.50 -7.35
CA ASN A 794 -18.62 -11.41 -6.20
C ASN A 794 -19.43 -10.74 -5.07
N LEU A 795 -19.30 -9.42 -4.88
CA LEU A 795 -20.18 -8.65 -3.99
C LEU A 795 -21.61 -8.53 -4.54
N ALA A 796 -21.79 -8.32 -5.85
CA ALA A 796 -23.09 -8.27 -6.51
C ALA A 796 -23.84 -9.60 -6.37
N SER A 797 -23.17 -10.74 -6.60
CA SER A 797 -23.71 -12.07 -6.31
C SER A 797 -24.11 -12.23 -4.84
N THR A 798 -23.29 -11.75 -3.90
CA THR A 798 -23.61 -11.76 -2.47
C THR A 798 -24.88 -10.95 -2.17
N TYR A 799 -25.03 -9.75 -2.74
CA TYR A 799 -26.24 -8.93 -2.62
C TYR A 799 -27.47 -9.57 -3.26
N ARG A 800 -27.31 -10.23 -4.42
CA ARG A 800 -28.39 -10.95 -5.12
C ARG A 800 -29.00 -12.04 -4.24
N HIS A 801 -28.16 -12.83 -3.57
CA HIS A 801 -28.61 -13.86 -2.63
C HIS A 801 -29.17 -13.29 -1.32
N GLN A 802 -28.71 -12.12 -0.86
CA GLN A 802 -29.36 -11.37 0.22
C GLN A 802 -30.71 -10.73 -0.18
N GLY A 803 -31.11 -10.77 -1.45
CA GLY A 803 -32.32 -10.12 -1.96
C GLY A 803 -32.19 -8.60 -2.17
N ARG A 804 -30.97 -8.05 -2.16
CA ARG A 804 -30.64 -6.63 -2.39
C ARG A 804 -30.36 -6.39 -3.89
N TRP A 805 -31.36 -6.68 -4.72
CA TRP A 805 -31.15 -6.78 -6.17
C TRP A 805 -30.80 -5.47 -6.86
N GLU A 806 -31.26 -4.32 -6.36
CA GLU A 806 -30.94 -3.00 -6.89
C GLU A 806 -29.48 -2.60 -6.61
N GLU A 807 -28.88 -3.12 -5.53
CA GLU A 807 -27.45 -2.94 -5.22
C GLU A 807 -26.58 -3.90 -6.06
N ALA A 808 -27.06 -5.12 -6.31
CA ALA A 808 -26.44 -6.05 -7.24
C ALA A 808 -26.42 -5.48 -8.68
N GLU A 809 -27.56 -4.95 -9.16
CA GLU A 809 -27.69 -4.35 -10.50
C GLU A 809 -26.73 -3.18 -10.70
N GLN A 810 -26.56 -2.30 -9.71
CA GLN A 810 -25.61 -1.18 -9.78
C GLN A 810 -24.16 -1.66 -9.96
N LEU A 811 -23.76 -2.71 -9.26
CA LEU A 811 -22.42 -3.30 -9.39
C LEU A 811 -22.26 -4.07 -10.70
N ASP A 812 -23.22 -4.92 -11.08
CA ASP A 812 -23.18 -5.71 -12.32
C ASP A 812 -23.16 -4.82 -13.57
N VAL A 813 -23.96 -3.74 -13.60
CA VAL A 813 -23.91 -2.73 -14.69
C VAL A 813 -22.56 -2.03 -14.73
N GLN A 814 -22.02 -1.60 -13.57
CA GLN A 814 -20.70 -0.96 -13.53
C GLN A 814 -19.60 -1.89 -14.05
N VAL A 815 -19.62 -3.16 -13.66
CA VAL A 815 -18.65 -4.16 -14.14
C VAL A 815 -18.81 -4.37 -15.65
N MET A 816 -20.03 -4.57 -16.14
CA MET A 816 -20.32 -4.79 -17.55
C MET A 816 -19.86 -3.62 -18.43
N GLU A 817 -20.21 -2.38 -18.09
CA GLU A 817 -19.77 -1.21 -18.85
C GLU A 817 -18.25 -1.03 -18.83
N THR A 818 -17.59 -1.36 -17.71
CA THR A 818 -16.13 -1.25 -17.58
C THR A 818 -15.42 -2.33 -18.41
N SER A 819 -15.80 -3.61 -18.28
CA SER A 819 -15.22 -4.70 -19.08
C SER A 819 -15.45 -4.47 -20.58
N LYS A 820 -16.65 -4.06 -20.97
CA LYS A 820 -17.04 -3.76 -22.36
C LYS A 820 -16.24 -2.59 -22.98
N THR A 821 -15.85 -1.59 -22.19
CA THR A 821 -15.05 -0.44 -22.67
C THR A 821 -13.54 -0.68 -22.65
N LYS A 822 -13.02 -1.54 -21.76
CA LYS A 822 -11.57 -1.82 -21.63
C LYS A 822 -11.13 -3.01 -22.49
N LEU A 823 -11.82 -4.13 -22.30
CA LEU A 823 -11.47 -5.42 -22.87
C LEU A 823 -12.08 -5.52 -24.27
N GLY A 824 -13.40 -5.35 -24.34
CA GLY A 824 -14.22 -5.38 -25.54
C GLY A 824 -15.53 -6.14 -25.30
N VAL A 825 -16.44 -6.14 -26.28
CA VAL A 825 -17.71 -6.91 -26.21
C VAL A 825 -17.43 -8.43 -26.19
N ASP A 826 -16.47 -8.86 -27.01
CA ASP A 826 -16.17 -10.27 -27.29
C ASP A 826 -15.35 -10.99 -26.19
N HIS A 827 -14.92 -10.28 -25.13
CA HIS A 827 -14.02 -10.83 -24.12
C HIS A 827 -14.76 -11.74 -23.12
N PRO A 828 -14.19 -12.89 -22.71
CA PRO A 828 -14.80 -13.79 -21.72
C PRO A 828 -15.35 -13.06 -20.47
N ASP A 829 -14.52 -12.26 -19.78
CA ASP A 829 -14.93 -11.47 -18.61
C ASP A 829 -16.13 -10.53 -18.89
N THR A 830 -16.24 -9.97 -20.09
CA THR A 830 -17.38 -9.14 -20.48
C THR A 830 -18.64 -10.00 -20.65
N LEU A 831 -18.52 -11.16 -21.30
CA LEU A 831 -19.62 -12.12 -21.46
C LEU A 831 -20.11 -12.63 -20.10
N THR A 832 -19.19 -12.98 -19.18
CA THR A 832 -19.49 -13.34 -17.79
C THR A 832 -20.20 -12.21 -17.04
N SER A 833 -19.74 -10.96 -17.19
CA SER A 833 -20.41 -9.81 -16.55
C SER A 833 -21.83 -9.56 -17.08
N MET A 834 -22.06 -9.79 -18.39
CA MET A 834 -23.40 -9.73 -18.98
C MET A 834 -24.30 -10.88 -18.50
N ALA A 835 -23.77 -12.09 -18.35
CA ALA A 835 -24.49 -13.23 -17.79
C ALA A 835 -24.83 -13.04 -16.28
N ASN A 836 -23.94 -12.40 -15.52
CA ASN A 836 -24.21 -12.03 -14.13
C ASN A 836 -25.32 -10.97 -14.02
N LEU A 837 -25.27 -9.91 -14.84
CA LEU A 837 -26.33 -8.90 -14.92
C LEU A 837 -27.68 -9.52 -15.34
N ALA A 838 -27.67 -10.42 -16.33
CA ALA A 838 -28.84 -11.17 -16.75
C ALA A 838 -29.42 -12.03 -15.62
N SER A 839 -28.56 -12.68 -14.83
CA SER A 839 -28.96 -13.45 -13.64
C SER A 839 -29.54 -12.56 -12.54
N THR A 840 -29.07 -11.32 -12.41
CA THR A 840 -29.62 -10.30 -11.51
C THR A 840 -30.99 -9.82 -11.99
N PHE A 841 -31.18 -9.54 -13.30
CA PHE A 841 -32.50 -9.27 -13.88
C PHE A 841 -33.48 -10.45 -13.73
N TRP A 842 -33.02 -11.69 -13.92
CA TRP A 842 -33.83 -12.89 -13.72
C TRP A 842 -34.34 -13.00 -12.29
N ASN A 843 -33.49 -12.74 -11.28
CA ASN A 843 -33.90 -12.74 -9.87
C ASN A 843 -34.85 -11.58 -9.51
N GLN A 844 -34.81 -10.45 -10.24
CA GLN A 844 -35.81 -9.38 -10.14
C GLN A 844 -37.13 -9.69 -10.86
N GLY A 845 -37.22 -10.79 -11.64
CA GLY A 845 -38.37 -11.11 -12.49
C GLY A 845 -38.44 -10.36 -13.83
N ARG A 846 -37.35 -9.69 -14.24
CA ARG A 846 -37.22 -8.98 -15.54
C ARG A 846 -36.72 -9.93 -16.62
N TRP A 847 -37.49 -10.99 -16.88
CA TRP A 847 -37.04 -12.12 -17.71
C TRP A 847 -36.75 -11.74 -19.17
N GLU A 848 -37.48 -10.79 -19.74
CA GLU A 848 -37.26 -10.29 -21.11
C GLU A 848 -35.92 -9.54 -21.25
N GLU A 849 -35.42 -8.91 -20.17
CA GLU A 849 -34.13 -8.22 -20.16
C GLU A 849 -32.98 -9.21 -19.89
N ALA A 850 -33.22 -10.22 -19.04
CA ALA A 850 -32.30 -11.34 -18.86
C ALA A 850 -32.10 -12.14 -20.17
N GLU A 851 -33.20 -12.44 -20.87
CA GLU A 851 -33.21 -13.10 -22.18
C GLU A 851 -32.37 -12.35 -23.22
N GLN A 852 -32.58 -11.03 -23.36
CA GLN A 852 -31.82 -10.22 -24.33
C GLN A 852 -30.31 -10.28 -24.09
N LEU A 853 -29.89 -10.23 -22.82
CA LEU A 853 -28.48 -10.37 -22.47
C LEU A 853 -27.96 -11.79 -22.69
N PHE A 854 -28.69 -12.83 -22.26
CA PHE A 854 -28.27 -14.22 -22.47
C PHE A 854 -28.19 -14.59 -23.96
N VAL A 855 -29.14 -14.16 -24.80
CA VAL A 855 -29.06 -14.35 -26.26
C VAL A 855 -27.81 -13.68 -26.83
N GLN A 856 -27.53 -12.42 -26.47
CA GLN A 856 -26.32 -11.74 -26.94
C GLN A 856 -25.03 -12.44 -26.47
N VAL A 857 -24.99 -12.92 -25.23
CA VAL A 857 -23.85 -13.70 -24.70
C VAL A 857 -23.66 -14.98 -25.51
N ILE A 858 -24.73 -15.74 -25.75
CA ILE A 858 -24.69 -17.02 -26.46
C ILE A 858 -24.30 -16.85 -27.94
N GLU A 859 -24.81 -15.83 -28.63
CA GLU A 859 -24.40 -15.54 -30.01
C GLU A 859 -22.91 -15.20 -30.08
N THR A 860 -22.41 -14.40 -29.14
CA THR A 860 -21.00 -14.01 -29.10
C THR A 860 -20.12 -15.21 -28.70
N SER A 861 -20.45 -15.94 -27.64
CA SER A 861 -19.65 -17.07 -27.15
C SER A 861 -19.60 -18.22 -28.17
N LYS A 862 -20.70 -18.53 -28.87
CA LYS A 862 -20.72 -19.52 -29.96
C LYS A 862 -19.76 -19.17 -31.11
N THR A 863 -19.47 -17.89 -31.34
CA THR A 863 -18.56 -17.43 -32.41
C THR A 863 -17.11 -17.21 -31.95
N LYS A 864 -16.82 -17.30 -30.64
CA LYS A 864 -15.51 -16.97 -30.05
C LYS A 864 -14.88 -18.09 -29.23
N LEU A 865 -15.71 -18.81 -28.47
CA LEU A 865 -15.29 -19.90 -27.59
C LEU A 865 -15.71 -21.27 -28.17
N GLY A 866 -16.74 -21.27 -29.02
CA GLY A 866 -17.36 -22.48 -29.58
C GLY A 866 -18.71 -22.80 -28.96
N VAL A 867 -19.44 -23.72 -29.58
CA VAL A 867 -20.78 -24.19 -29.13
C VAL A 867 -20.65 -25.12 -27.92
N ASP A 868 -19.53 -25.82 -27.83
CA ASP A 868 -19.18 -26.84 -26.84
C ASP A 868 -18.34 -26.30 -25.66
N HIS A 869 -18.03 -25.00 -25.63
CA HIS A 869 -17.33 -24.38 -24.51
C HIS A 869 -18.21 -24.39 -23.24
N PRO A 870 -17.66 -24.71 -22.04
CA PRO A 870 -18.42 -24.71 -20.79
C PRO A 870 -19.27 -23.44 -20.58
N ASP A 871 -18.69 -22.25 -20.76
CA ASP A 871 -19.39 -20.98 -20.56
C ASP A 871 -20.56 -20.76 -21.56
N THR A 872 -20.43 -21.26 -22.79
CA THR A 872 -21.51 -21.25 -23.79
C THR A 872 -22.65 -22.15 -23.35
N LEU A 873 -22.32 -23.35 -22.84
CA LEU A 873 -23.29 -24.34 -22.35
C LEU A 873 -24.02 -23.83 -21.10
N THR A 874 -23.30 -23.24 -20.14
CA THR A 874 -23.88 -22.59 -18.95
C THR A 874 -24.78 -21.42 -19.33
N SER A 875 -24.36 -20.58 -20.27
CA SER A 875 -25.19 -19.47 -20.77
C SER A 875 -26.47 -19.99 -21.44
N MET A 876 -26.39 -21.06 -22.24
CA MET A 876 -27.56 -21.72 -22.85
C MET A 876 -28.50 -22.35 -21.81
N ALA A 877 -27.96 -22.96 -20.75
CA ALA A 877 -28.77 -23.48 -19.64
C ALA A 877 -29.49 -22.37 -18.86
N ASN A 878 -28.88 -21.19 -18.72
CA ASN A 878 -29.49 -20.03 -18.08
C ASN A 878 -30.53 -19.33 -18.97
N LEU A 879 -30.35 -19.32 -20.30
CA LEU A 879 -31.42 -18.93 -21.23
C LEU A 879 -32.61 -19.90 -21.18
N ALA A 880 -32.36 -21.21 -21.19
CA ALA A 880 -33.40 -22.23 -21.06
C ALA A 880 -34.18 -22.10 -19.74
N SER A 881 -33.48 -21.83 -18.64
CA SER A 881 -34.07 -21.51 -17.33
C SER A 881 -34.93 -20.23 -17.38
N THR A 882 -34.53 -19.24 -18.17
CA THR A 882 -35.30 -18.00 -18.37
C THR A 882 -36.60 -18.28 -19.15
N HIS A 883 -36.53 -19.03 -20.25
CA HIS A 883 -37.70 -19.46 -21.02
C HIS A 883 -38.69 -20.29 -20.20
N LEU A 884 -38.19 -21.19 -19.33
CA LEU A 884 -39.04 -21.96 -18.40
C LEU A 884 -39.86 -21.06 -17.47
N ASN A 885 -39.25 -20.00 -16.93
CA ASN A 885 -39.94 -19.05 -16.04
C ASN A 885 -40.93 -18.14 -16.80
N GLN A 886 -40.66 -17.85 -18.08
CA GLN A 886 -41.60 -17.20 -18.99
C GLN A 886 -42.73 -18.13 -19.50
N GLY A 887 -42.70 -19.43 -19.15
CA GLY A 887 -43.70 -20.42 -19.60
C GLY A 887 -43.48 -20.96 -21.02
N ARG A 888 -42.32 -20.73 -21.64
CA ARG A 888 -41.95 -21.25 -22.96
C ARG A 888 -41.20 -22.58 -22.82
N TRP A 889 -41.93 -23.59 -22.40
CA TRP A 889 -41.34 -24.87 -21.97
C TRP A 889 -40.72 -25.67 -23.13
N GLU A 890 -41.25 -25.59 -24.34
CA GLU A 890 -40.72 -26.28 -25.52
C GLU A 890 -39.39 -25.66 -26.01
N GLU A 891 -39.21 -24.34 -25.84
CA GLU A 891 -37.95 -23.65 -26.13
C GLU A 891 -36.89 -23.97 -25.06
N ALA A 892 -37.29 -24.05 -23.79
CA ALA A 892 -36.43 -24.50 -22.70
C ALA A 892 -35.97 -25.96 -22.89
N GLU A 893 -36.89 -26.87 -23.25
CA GLU A 893 -36.61 -28.28 -23.53
C GLU A 893 -35.58 -28.46 -24.65
N GLN A 894 -35.76 -27.77 -25.79
CA GLN A 894 -34.82 -27.83 -26.91
C GLN A 894 -33.40 -27.37 -26.53
N LEU A 895 -33.29 -26.26 -25.79
CA LEU A 895 -32.01 -25.76 -25.32
C LEU A 895 -31.36 -26.70 -24.29
N PHE A 896 -32.11 -27.21 -23.31
CA PHE A 896 -31.56 -28.14 -22.33
C PHE A 896 -31.14 -29.47 -22.97
N VAL A 897 -31.90 -30.04 -23.90
CA VAL A 897 -31.49 -31.25 -24.64
C VAL A 897 -30.19 -30.98 -25.40
N GLN A 898 -30.06 -29.86 -26.12
CA GLN A 898 -28.81 -29.50 -26.82
C GLN A 898 -27.62 -29.36 -25.86
N VAL A 899 -27.81 -28.70 -24.70
CA VAL A 899 -26.76 -28.58 -23.67
C VAL A 899 -26.37 -29.95 -23.11
N ILE A 900 -27.33 -30.82 -22.83
CA ILE A 900 -27.10 -32.16 -22.26
C ILE A 900 -26.39 -33.08 -23.25
N GLU A 901 -26.74 -33.07 -24.53
CA GLU A 901 -26.04 -33.86 -25.55
C GLU A 901 -24.58 -33.39 -25.73
N THR A 902 -24.38 -32.07 -25.77
CA THR A 902 -23.04 -31.48 -25.94
C THR A 902 -22.17 -31.70 -24.70
N SER A 903 -22.69 -31.47 -23.49
CA SER A 903 -21.95 -31.71 -22.24
C SER A 903 -21.67 -33.20 -22.00
N LYS A 904 -22.61 -34.11 -22.28
CA LYS A 904 -22.37 -35.57 -22.21
C LYS A 904 -21.24 -36.05 -23.12
N THR A 905 -21.07 -35.43 -24.29
CA THR A 905 -20.02 -35.81 -25.25
C THR A 905 -18.67 -35.13 -25.01
N LYS A 906 -18.63 -34.03 -24.23
CA LYS A 906 -17.43 -33.19 -24.03
C LYS A 906 -16.89 -33.19 -22.60
N LEU A 907 -17.77 -33.16 -21.61
CA LEU A 907 -17.45 -33.18 -20.18
C LEU A 907 -17.72 -34.56 -19.55
N GLY A 908 -18.50 -35.40 -20.22
CA GLY A 908 -18.96 -36.70 -19.74
C GLY A 908 -20.32 -36.62 -19.04
N ALA A 909 -20.95 -37.79 -18.88
CA ALA A 909 -22.28 -37.92 -18.28
C ALA A 909 -22.30 -37.65 -16.77
N ASP A 910 -21.16 -37.81 -16.09
CA ASP A 910 -21.01 -37.69 -14.63
C ASP A 910 -20.57 -36.29 -14.17
N HIS A 911 -20.30 -35.37 -15.10
CA HIS A 911 -19.78 -34.03 -14.77
C HIS A 911 -20.85 -33.16 -14.09
N PRO A 912 -20.52 -32.38 -13.04
CA PRO A 912 -21.49 -31.56 -12.33
C PRO A 912 -22.37 -30.68 -13.23
N SER A 913 -21.81 -30.02 -14.25
CA SER A 913 -22.57 -29.17 -15.19
C SER A 913 -23.55 -29.97 -16.05
N THR A 914 -23.19 -31.20 -16.45
CA THR A 914 -24.07 -32.13 -17.15
C THR A 914 -25.25 -32.55 -16.25
N LEU A 915 -24.95 -32.88 -14.99
CA LEU A 915 -25.94 -33.30 -13.99
C LEU A 915 -26.91 -32.16 -13.62
N THR A 916 -26.42 -30.94 -13.43
CA THR A 916 -27.26 -29.74 -13.22
C THR A 916 -28.16 -29.48 -14.42
N SER A 917 -27.63 -29.58 -15.65
CA SER A 917 -28.44 -29.43 -16.87
C SER A 917 -29.54 -30.49 -16.96
N MET A 918 -29.23 -31.74 -16.63
CA MET A 918 -30.21 -32.84 -16.57
C MET A 918 -31.28 -32.63 -15.49
N ALA A 919 -30.93 -32.10 -14.31
CA ALA A 919 -31.89 -31.76 -13.27
C ALA A 919 -32.83 -30.62 -13.69
N ASN A 920 -32.33 -29.64 -14.45
CA ASN A 920 -33.14 -28.56 -14.99
C ASN A 920 -34.08 -29.04 -16.12
N LEU A 921 -33.67 -30.02 -16.94
CA LEU A 921 -34.58 -30.71 -17.86
C LEU A 921 -35.63 -31.55 -17.11
N GLY A 922 -35.25 -32.25 -16.03
CA GLY A 922 -36.19 -32.93 -15.12
C GLY A 922 -37.23 -31.97 -14.55
N SER A 923 -36.81 -30.79 -14.09
CA SER A 923 -37.72 -29.70 -13.71
C SER A 923 -38.59 -29.24 -14.87
N THR A 924 -38.06 -29.14 -16.09
CA THR A 924 -38.84 -28.74 -17.27
C THR A 924 -39.95 -29.74 -17.57
N TYR A 925 -39.66 -31.04 -17.61
CA TYR A 925 -40.67 -32.08 -17.78
C TYR A 925 -41.68 -32.14 -16.64
N ARG A 926 -41.22 -31.95 -15.39
CA ARG A 926 -42.10 -31.81 -14.22
C ARG A 926 -43.06 -30.65 -14.43
N ASP A 927 -42.55 -29.46 -14.75
CA ASP A 927 -43.37 -28.25 -14.81
C ASP A 927 -44.30 -28.24 -16.06
N GLN A 928 -43.94 -28.97 -17.13
CA GLN A 928 -44.84 -29.35 -18.26
C GLN A 928 -45.89 -30.42 -17.91
N GLY A 929 -45.75 -31.16 -16.81
CA GLY A 929 -46.62 -32.27 -16.40
C GLY A 929 -46.25 -33.67 -16.95
N ARG A 930 -45.08 -33.82 -17.59
CA ARG A 930 -44.52 -35.09 -18.08
C ARG A 930 -43.73 -35.83 -16.99
N TRP A 931 -44.41 -36.14 -15.87
CA TRP A 931 -43.75 -36.73 -14.68
C TRP A 931 -43.03 -38.07 -14.96
N GLU A 932 -43.54 -38.86 -15.91
CA GLU A 932 -42.96 -40.15 -16.32
C GLU A 932 -41.61 -39.99 -17.06
N GLU A 933 -41.31 -38.81 -17.62
CA GLU A 933 -40.04 -38.46 -18.24
C GLU A 933 -39.11 -37.70 -17.27
N ALA A 934 -39.69 -36.97 -16.31
CA ALA A 934 -38.95 -36.30 -15.24
C ALA A 934 -38.32 -37.29 -14.23
N GLU A 935 -39.10 -38.26 -13.72
CA GLU A 935 -38.63 -39.18 -12.67
C GLU A 935 -37.36 -39.98 -13.07
N PRO A 936 -37.23 -40.54 -14.29
CA PRO A 936 -36.00 -41.22 -14.71
C PRO A 936 -34.76 -40.31 -14.73
N LEU A 937 -34.91 -39.04 -15.13
CA LEU A 937 -33.81 -38.06 -15.13
C LEU A 937 -33.42 -37.67 -13.71
N ASP A 938 -34.39 -37.33 -12.86
CA ASP A 938 -34.15 -36.97 -11.46
C ASP A 938 -33.50 -38.14 -10.67
N VAL A 939 -33.95 -39.38 -10.89
CA VAL A 939 -33.32 -40.59 -10.32
C VAL A 939 -31.89 -40.78 -10.84
N GLN A 940 -31.65 -40.61 -12.15
CA GLN A 940 -30.31 -40.73 -12.71
C GLN A 940 -29.35 -39.68 -12.11
N VAL A 941 -29.77 -38.42 -12.04
CA VAL A 941 -28.94 -37.36 -11.45
C VAL A 941 -28.68 -37.64 -9.97
N MET A 942 -29.71 -38.00 -9.20
CA MET A 942 -29.54 -38.28 -7.77
C MET A 942 -28.56 -39.43 -7.51
N GLU A 943 -28.67 -40.57 -8.20
CA GLU A 943 -27.76 -41.70 -7.97
C GLU A 943 -26.35 -41.46 -8.54
N THR A 944 -26.18 -40.72 -9.65
CA THR A 944 -24.84 -40.32 -10.12
C THR A 944 -24.18 -39.32 -9.15
N SER A 945 -24.87 -38.26 -8.70
CA SER A 945 -24.33 -37.35 -7.67
C SER A 945 -23.98 -38.10 -6.39
N LYS A 946 -24.86 -39.00 -5.94
CA LYS A 946 -24.67 -39.82 -4.73
C LYS A 946 -23.49 -40.81 -4.82
N THR A 947 -23.15 -41.28 -6.01
CA THR A 947 -22.00 -42.18 -6.22
C THR A 947 -20.68 -41.45 -6.49
N LYS A 948 -20.72 -40.21 -7.00
CA LYS A 948 -19.54 -39.40 -7.34
C LYS A 948 -19.13 -38.38 -6.28
N LEU A 949 -20.12 -37.75 -5.64
CA LEU A 949 -19.95 -36.69 -4.64
C LEU A 949 -20.33 -37.17 -3.22
N GLY A 950 -21.05 -38.30 -3.14
CA GLY A 950 -21.56 -38.88 -1.89
C GLY A 950 -22.99 -38.46 -1.57
N ALA A 951 -23.65 -39.26 -0.72
CA ALA A 951 -25.04 -39.05 -0.29
C ALA A 951 -25.27 -37.73 0.50
N ASP A 952 -24.22 -37.23 1.14
CA ASP A 952 -24.25 -36.09 2.05
C ASP A 952 -23.84 -34.75 1.36
N HIS A 953 -23.57 -34.75 0.05
CA HIS A 953 -23.12 -33.56 -0.70
C HIS A 953 -24.27 -32.60 -1.04
N PRO A 954 -24.07 -31.25 -1.00
CA PRO A 954 -25.10 -30.27 -1.32
C PRO A 954 -25.90 -30.54 -2.60
N ASP A 955 -25.24 -30.96 -3.67
CA ASP A 955 -25.86 -31.18 -4.98
C ASP A 955 -26.70 -32.46 -4.99
N THR A 956 -26.21 -33.53 -4.36
CA THR A 956 -26.98 -34.76 -4.11
C THR A 956 -28.23 -34.49 -3.29
N LEU A 957 -28.15 -33.58 -2.32
CA LEU A 957 -29.31 -33.17 -1.51
C LEU A 957 -30.29 -32.29 -2.29
N THR A 958 -29.82 -31.56 -3.30
CA THR A 958 -30.66 -30.79 -4.23
C THR A 958 -31.36 -31.68 -5.26
N SER A 959 -30.67 -32.64 -5.86
CA SER A 959 -31.31 -33.62 -6.76
C SER A 959 -32.28 -34.55 -6.01
N MET A 960 -31.97 -34.93 -4.77
CA MET A 960 -32.91 -35.62 -3.87
C MET A 960 -34.18 -34.80 -3.59
N ALA A 961 -34.04 -33.47 -3.41
CA ALA A 961 -35.19 -32.58 -3.26
C ALA A 961 -36.00 -32.46 -4.55
N ASN A 962 -35.35 -32.32 -5.72
CA ASN A 962 -36.02 -32.26 -7.02
C ASN A 962 -36.83 -33.53 -7.31
N LEU A 963 -36.24 -34.72 -7.07
CA LEU A 963 -36.94 -36.00 -7.17
C LEU A 963 -38.14 -36.07 -6.22
N ALA A 964 -38.01 -35.56 -4.99
CA ALA A 964 -39.13 -35.50 -4.06
C ALA A 964 -40.27 -34.58 -4.55
N HIS A 965 -39.95 -33.46 -5.22
CA HIS A 965 -40.95 -32.63 -5.90
C HIS A 965 -41.61 -33.35 -7.08
N THR A 966 -40.86 -34.08 -7.90
CA THR A 966 -41.41 -34.86 -9.02
C THR A 966 -42.31 -36.00 -8.54
N LEU A 967 -41.93 -36.69 -7.47
CA LEU A 967 -42.76 -37.70 -6.78
C LEU A 967 -44.02 -37.09 -6.15
N ARG A 968 -43.95 -35.85 -5.64
CA ARG A 968 -45.11 -35.13 -5.08
C ARG A 968 -46.12 -34.82 -6.19
N SER A 969 -45.65 -34.33 -7.33
CA SER A 969 -46.52 -33.95 -8.44
C SER A 969 -47.10 -35.15 -9.22
N SER A 970 -46.41 -36.29 -9.25
CA SER A 970 -46.98 -37.57 -9.74
C SER A 970 -47.94 -38.25 -8.75
N GLY A 971 -48.27 -37.60 -7.61
CA GLY A 971 -49.22 -38.08 -6.62
C GLY A 971 -48.67 -39.18 -5.69
N ARG A 972 -47.36 -39.43 -5.69
CA ARG A 972 -46.67 -40.42 -4.84
C ARG A 972 -46.28 -39.82 -3.48
N ASP A 973 -47.26 -39.16 -2.85
CA ASP A 973 -47.15 -38.35 -1.63
C ASP A 973 -46.31 -38.97 -0.51
N SER A 974 -46.49 -40.26 -0.23
CA SER A 974 -45.77 -40.96 0.84
C SER A 974 -44.28 -41.13 0.55
N ALA A 975 -43.91 -41.38 -0.72
CA ALA A 975 -42.52 -41.46 -1.15
C ALA A 975 -41.87 -40.07 -1.18
N ALA A 976 -42.60 -39.06 -1.67
CA ALA A 976 -42.16 -37.66 -1.66
C ALA A 976 -41.87 -37.14 -0.24
N LEU A 977 -42.77 -37.41 0.72
CA LEU A 977 -42.60 -37.06 2.12
C LEU A 977 -41.41 -37.79 2.77
N GLN A 978 -41.21 -39.08 2.49
CA GLN A 978 -40.06 -39.83 2.99
C GLN A 978 -38.73 -39.29 2.46
N LEU A 979 -38.65 -39.03 1.14
CA LEU A 979 -37.43 -38.54 0.50
C LEU A 979 -37.11 -37.10 0.91
N MET A 980 -38.12 -36.23 1.04
CA MET A 980 -37.92 -34.87 1.56
C MET A 980 -37.54 -34.88 3.05
N ALA A 981 -38.07 -35.81 3.87
CA ALA A 981 -37.66 -35.95 5.26
C ALA A 981 -36.20 -36.43 5.40
N GLU A 982 -35.73 -37.33 4.52
CA GLU A 982 -34.32 -37.69 4.44
C GLU A 982 -33.45 -36.51 3.98
N CYS A 983 -33.86 -35.79 2.93
CA CYS A 983 -33.19 -34.57 2.47
C CYS A 983 -33.03 -33.55 3.60
N VAL A 984 -34.10 -33.25 4.35
CA VAL A 984 -34.05 -32.36 5.53
C VAL A 984 -33.08 -32.88 6.58
N ARG A 985 -33.16 -34.16 6.95
CA ARG A 985 -32.28 -34.79 7.95
C ARG A 985 -30.79 -34.69 7.58
N LEU A 986 -30.47 -34.82 6.30
CA LEU A 986 -29.10 -34.71 5.80
C LEU A 986 -28.66 -33.24 5.68
N ARG A 987 -29.52 -32.35 5.17
CA ARG A 987 -29.26 -30.90 5.11
C ARG A 987 -29.01 -30.30 6.51
N ASP A 988 -29.80 -30.68 7.51
CA ASP A 988 -29.58 -30.32 8.93
C ASP A 988 -28.20 -30.76 9.44
N ARG A 989 -27.77 -31.98 9.10
CA ARG A 989 -26.50 -32.56 9.53
C ARG A 989 -25.27 -31.92 8.86
N LYS A 990 -25.42 -31.43 7.63
CA LYS A 990 -24.29 -31.07 6.74
C LYS A 990 -24.18 -29.60 6.41
N LEU A 991 -25.30 -28.93 6.14
CA LEU A 991 -25.35 -27.49 5.89
C LEU A 991 -25.64 -26.72 7.18
N GLY A 992 -26.19 -27.39 8.20
CA GLY A 992 -26.67 -26.80 9.44
C GLY A 992 -28.14 -26.37 9.35
N PRO A 993 -28.77 -26.07 10.50
CA PRO A 993 -30.20 -25.80 10.59
C PRO A 993 -30.61 -24.45 9.97
N ASP A 994 -29.70 -23.48 9.99
CA ASP A 994 -29.91 -22.09 9.57
C ASP A 994 -29.57 -21.84 8.08
N HIS A 995 -29.08 -22.87 7.37
CA HIS A 995 -28.74 -22.73 5.95
C HIS A 995 -30.00 -22.53 5.10
N PRO A 996 -30.02 -21.60 4.11
CA PRO A 996 -31.21 -21.29 3.31
C PRO A 996 -31.90 -22.52 2.68
N HIS A 997 -31.13 -23.45 2.12
CA HIS A 997 -31.67 -24.70 1.57
C HIS A 997 -32.25 -25.65 2.64
N THR A 998 -31.71 -25.66 3.87
CA THR A 998 -32.27 -26.44 4.99
C THR A 998 -33.59 -25.85 5.45
N ILE A 999 -33.65 -24.52 5.62
CA ILE A 999 -34.87 -23.78 6.00
C ILE A 999 -35.97 -24.01 4.95
N SER A 1000 -35.63 -23.89 3.65
CA SER A 1000 -36.55 -24.13 2.55
C SER A 1000 -37.13 -25.55 2.57
N SER A 1001 -36.28 -26.59 2.60
CA SER A 1001 -36.74 -27.99 2.67
C SER A 1001 -37.56 -28.29 3.93
N LYS A 1002 -37.24 -27.69 5.08
CA LYS A 1002 -38.07 -27.81 6.30
C LYS A 1002 -39.47 -27.21 6.09
N SER A 1003 -39.54 -26.00 5.54
CA SER A 1003 -40.82 -25.33 5.23
C SER A 1003 -41.68 -26.17 4.29
N ILE A 1004 -41.08 -26.70 3.22
CA ILE A 1004 -41.76 -27.56 2.23
C ILE A 1004 -42.25 -28.87 2.89
N LEU A 1005 -41.42 -29.52 3.71
CA LEU A 1005 -41.79 -30.74 4.43
C LEU A 1005 -42.96 -30.49 5.41
N SER A 1006 -42.94 -29.39 6.14
CA SER A 1006 -44.04 -28.97 7.02
C SER A 1006 -45.33 -28.72 6.24
N GLU A 1007 -45.27 -27.96 5.14
CA GLU A 1007 -46.43 -27.67 4.29
C GLU A 1007 -47.07 -28.95 3.72
N TRP A 1008 -46.24 -29.90 3.27
CA TRP A 1008 -46.73 -31.18 2.76
C TRP A 1008 -47.32 -32.04 3.88
N GLY A 1009 -46.72 -32.04 5.07
CA GLY A 1009 -47.22 -32.75 6.25
C GLY A 1009 -48.57 -32.22 6.75
N GLU A 1010 -48.75 -30.89 6.80
CA GLU A 1010 -50.01 -30.26 7.19
C GLU A 1010 -51.13 -30.55 6.19
N LYS A 1011 -50.85 -30.44 4.87
CA LYS A 1011 -51.82 -30.77 3.82
C LYS A 1011 -52.26 -32.23 3.85
N GLY A 1012 -51.42 -33.14 4.35
CA GLY A 1012 -51.75 -34.55 4.56
C GLY A 1012 -52.79 -34.84 5.67
N HIS A 1013 -53.13 -33.86 6.52
CA HIS A 1013 -54.01 -34.05 7.69
C HIS A 1013 -55.46 -33.54 7.49
N SER A 1014 -55.85 -33.13 6.27
CA SER A 1014 -57.23 -32.73 5.98
C SER A 1014 -58.13 -33.96 5.72
N PRO A 1015 -59.23 -34.18 6.48
CA PRO A 1015 -60.09 -35.34 6.30
C PRO A 1015 -60.93 -35.27 5.03
N THR A 1016 -60.95 -36.38 4.30
CA THR A 1016 -61.74 -36.70 3.10
C THR A 1016 -62.96 -35.81 2.83
N SER A 1017 -62.86 -34.96 1.80
CA SER A 1017 -64.03 -34.42 1.09
C SER A 1017 -64.36 -35.31 -0.12
N GLN A 1018 -65.64 -35.63 -0.30
CA GLN A 1018 -66.09 -36.62 -1.28
C GLN A 1018 -65.99 -36.11 -2.72
N VAL A 1019 -65.27 -36.82 -3.60
CA VAL A 1019 -65.45 -36.71 -5.05
C VAL A 1019 -66.30 -37.90 -5.51
N THR A 1020 -67.51 -37.61 -5.99
CA THR A 1020 -68.46 -38.60 -6.49
C THR A 1020 -67.98 -39.21 -7.81
N LYS A 1021 -68.00 -40.54 -7.92
CA LYS A 1021 -67.72 -41.26 -9.18
C LYS A 1021 -68.91 -41.23 -10.15
N ALA A 1022 -68.54 -41.42 -11.42
CA ALA A 1022 -69.32 -41.96 -12.56
C ALA A 1022 -70.05 -40.95 -13.47
N PRO A 1023 -70.26 -41.29 -14.78
CA PRO A 1023 -69.79 -42.48 -15.53
C PRO A 1023 -68.97 -42.17 -16.80
N THR A 1024 -68.54 -43.24 -17.46
CA THR A 1024 -67.86 -43.29 -18.77
C THR A 1024 -68.83 -43.38 -19.95
N GLU A 1025 -68.50 -42.77 -21.11
CA GLU A 1025 -68.92 -43.16 -22.48
C GLU A 1025 -67.94 -42.47 -23.47
N THR A 1026 -67.04 -43.19 -24.16
CA THR A 1026 -67.13 -43.80 -25.51
C THR A 1026 -66.89 -42.86 -26.71
N LYS A 1027 -66.31 -43.46 -27.76
CA LYS A 1027 -66.08 -43.00 -29.15
C LYS A 1027 -67.30 -42.26 -29.78
N GLU A 1028 -67.20 -41.52 -30.90
CA GLU A 1028 -66.47 -41.84 -32.14
C GLU A 1028 -66.25 -40.60 -33.06
N ASP A 1029 -65.71 -40.79 -34.26
CA ASP A 1029 -65.33 -39.74 -35.23
C ASP A 1029 -66.50 -38.94 -35.83
N HIS A 1030 -66.22 -37.72 -36.34
CA HIS A 1030 -66.58 -37.34 -37.72
C HIS A 1030 -65.86 -36.05 -38.20
N GLN A 1031 -65.98 -35.73 -39.50
CA GLN A 1031 -65.07 -34.84 -40.23
C GLN A 1031 -65.72 -33.53 -40.76
N THR A 1032 -64.83 -32.62 -41.21
CA THR A 1032 -64.97 -31.68 -42.36
C THR A 1032 -65.83 -30.40 -42.31
N LEU A 1033 -65.18 -29.28 -42.72
CA LEU A 1033 -65.65 -28.18 -43.60
C LEU A 1033 -66.84 -27.29 -43.11
N ALA A 1034 -66.81 -25.95 -43.12
CA ALA A 1034 -66.03 -24.99 -43.93
C ALA A 1034 -66.16 -23.52 -43.44
N SER A 1035 -65.26 -22.66 -43.95
CA SER A 1035 -65.44 -21.25 -44.35
C SER A 1035 -65.92 -20.15 -43.35
N SER A 1036 -64.99 -19.20 -43.15
CA SER A 1036 -65.09 -17.75 -43.47
C SER A 1036 -65.53 -16.66 -42.47
N THR A 1037 -64.76 -15.56 -42.56
CA THR A 1037 -65.09 -14.12 -42.36
C THR A 1037 -65.20 -13.51 -40.95
N GLU A 1038 -64.19 -12.66 -40.67
CA GLU A 1038 -64.28 -11.26 -40.22
C GLU A 1038 -64.58 -10.87 -38.75
N THR A 1039 -63.47 -10.54 -38.07
CA THR A 1039 -63.20 -9.28 -37.33
C THR A 1039 -64.27 -8.70 -36.38
N SER A 1040 -64.01 -8.84 -35.08
CA SER A 1040 -64.18 -7.70 -34.16
C SER A 1040 -63.31 -7.83 -32.91
N GLU A 1041 -62.39 -6.89 -32.69
CA GLU A 1041 -61.82 -6.65 -31.37
C GLU A 1041 -62.80 -5.84 -30.52
N ARG A 1042 -63.17 -6.33 -29.32
CA ARG A 1042 -63.09 -5.51 -28.09
C ARG A 1042 -63.35 -6.29 -26.80
N VAL A 1043 -62.27 -6.44 -26.03
CA VAL A 1043 -62.13 -5.92 -24.65
C VAL A 1043 -63.35 -6.05 -23.72
N ILE A 1044 -63.27 -6.97 -22.76
CA ILE A 1044 -64.02 -6.91 -21.50
C ILE A 1044 -63.06 -6.71 -20.32
N LYS A 1045 -62.91 -5.43 -19.94
CA LYS A 1045 -62.66 -4.94 -18.57
C LYS A 1045 -63.86 -4.03 -18.23
N PRO A 1046 -64.21 -3.74 -16.95
CA PRO A 1046 -63.30 -3.68 -15.80
C PRO A 1046 -63.86 -4.15 -14.44
N ARG A 1047 -62.99 -4.13 -13.41
CA ARG A 1047 -63.26 -3.42 -12.14
C ARG A 1047 -61.94 -3.03 -11.47
N GLY A 1048 -61.94 -1.95 -10.70
CA GLY A 1048 -60.77 -1.34 -10.05
C GLY A 1048 -61.16 -0.07 -9.30
N HIS A 1049 -60.22 0.87 -9.12
CA HIS A 1049 -60.27 2.12 -8.32
C HIS A 1049 -59.95 1.95 -6.82
N ARG A 1050 -59.39 2.95 -6.12
CA ARG A 1050 -58.99 4.33 -6.50
C ARG A 1050 -57.50 4.62 -6.19
N ARG A 1051 -56.86 5.43 -7.03
CA ARG A 1051 -55.94 6.51 -6.57
C ARG A 1051 -56.61 7.86 -6.84
N LEU A 1052 -56.21 8.91 -6.13
CA LEU A 1052 -56.71 10.28 -6.27
C LEU A 1052 -55.59 11.16 -6.85
N ILE A 1053 -55.94 12.14 -7.71
CA ILE A 1053 -55.00 13.11 -8.31
C ILE A 1053 -55.64 14.50 -8.29
N ILE A 1054 -54.89 15.52 -7.86
CA ILE A 1054 -55.14 16.94 -8.18
C ILE A 1054 -53.80 17.65 -8.46
N PHE A 1055 -53.65 18.12 -9.71
CA PHE A 1055 -52.96 19.31 -10.27
C PHE A 1055 -51.67 19.93 -9.63
N SER A 1056 -50.74 20.61 -10.34
CA SER A 1056 -50.29 20.68 -11.77
C SER A 1056 -49.28 21.86 -11.96
N ARG A 1057 -48.61 21.95 -13.15
CA ARG A 1057 -47.92 23.15 -13.76
C ARG A 1057 -46.54 23.54 -13.15
N LEU A 1058 -45.58 24.18 -13.86
CA LEU A 1058 -45.39 24.57 -15.29
C LEU A 1058 -43.92 24.94 -15.63
N PHE A 1059 -43.58 24.97 -16.93
CA PHE A 1059 -42.37 25.55 -17.60
C PHE A 1059 -40.97 24.95 -17.26
N GLY A 1060 -39.98 24.89 -18.17
CA GLY A 1060 -40.02 25.03 -19.64
C GLY A 1060 -38.80 25.73 -20.29
N ARG A 1061 -38.25 25.13 -21.37
CA ARG A 1061 -37.13 25.61 -22.24
C ARG A 1061 -35.75 25.77 -21.56
N ASN A 1062 -34.62 25.55 -22.24
CA ASN A 1062 -34.38 25.17 -23.65
C ASN A 1062 -33.81 23.76 -23.76
#